data_AF-A0A6L8ADE6-F1
#
_entry.id   AF-A0A6L8ADE6-F1
#
_cell.length_a   1.000
_cell.length_b   1.000
_cell.length_c   1.000
_cell.angle_alpha   90.00
_cell.angle_beta   90.00
_cell.angle_gamma   90.00
#
_symmetry.space_group_name_H-M   'P 1'
#
loop_
_entity.id
_entity.type
_entity.pdbx_description
1 polymer ?
#
loop_
_entity_poly.entity_id
_entity_poly.type
_entity_poly.pdbx_seq_one_letter_code
_entity_poly.pdbx_strand_id
1 'polypeptide(L)'
;MKLDSSQFSNRKFVSCSLVVLAITVVSVLGTPDQTDTDGSTNSEEDETTVLKFEFSDESGLTRQVTTSFSNMTVLQQFTGGVAAGDFDNDGDVDLYVVGTDDAPNALYVNDGTGKFNDIAAEMGVDFIHWGSGPAFGDIDSDGDLDLFVGAVEGDPFYLLENRVIGEDAENRFVDITDTAGLLLHSDSTVSAMFADYDQDGLLDLLFTHWGDRRQVNNDTETLWKNEGGSFFTNKSTPLGISLDLVEEGVELTLTTNLFDVSGDGLPDLLVAADRNESQTFINNGESFVKSTDRRVIKDQSGMGAAVGDYDNDGDFDWFVTSIYDLHVGGSSFGNRLYQNDGQGFFTDVTDVTGVADGNWGWGACMKDFDHDGDLDIFHVNGWEDWEEYRTEPSRFFENQGDGTFTRLDVFDIGIIGRGQGRGLACFDADRDGDIDILVVNLNHPHLVLYRNNSTNLGNYVVIKLRGSGSNTYGVGALVTLTTSEGKQIRQLGASNNFASHNPLEVHFGIGTVTEAEVLVEWMDQDRTTTDLSITEVNRVYTIEQPAQDGLQLSVQFGDGDGLYAAGEVVEITASEPAEGYHFSHWIVSGGIIGDPHAATTTFEMPASVATVTAYFLPGVSPSADVSVARRWNEVLLAAIRNDYARPTVHARNLFHVSAAQYDAWAALVRNLDPDPKPWLLGAMEPIECPLADLSPFDFDDADMEAALSYASFRLIRHRFSKSPGHAQIIRDTQALMSFLDFDPAHQSTDYTDGDAKALGNYIASCYQAYGEQDGANEDDDYKNKSYTPVNPALEPHEPGNPNIVDLNRWQPLQLESFIDQAGNLVDEPPEFLSPEWGSVDAFALTEAELTEYSRAGEEYVYRVYHDPGTPPMIDGVLGDEYKWSHSLVSVWSSHLDPTVGRGADVIDISPNGIGNITIDQYPLTFPEHRNFFADDGLDPGTGYAVNPVTGAPYEPQEVPLGDYTRVLAEFWADGPDSETPPGHWFVILNTVNEHPDSTRKLRGVGNDRTELEWDVISYFVLGGTMHDAAITAWSVKGWYDYVRPISSI
;
A
#
# COMPACT_ATOMS: atom_id res chain seq x y z
N MET A 1 16.11 -32.80 -19.63
CA MET A 1 17.41 -32.53 -20.28
C MET A 1 18.49 -32.74 -19.21
N LYS A 2 19.59 -33.45 -19.52
CA LYS A 2 20.52 -34.02 -18.50
C LYS A 2 21.34 -32.94 -17.78
N LEU A 3 21.29 -32.95 -16.45
CA LEU A 3 22.24 -32.25 -15.56
C LEU A 3 23.48 -33.13 -15.35
N ASP A 4 24.66 -32.55 -15.59
CA ASP A 4 25.98 -33.15 -15.34
C ASP A 4 26.57 -32.54 -14.07
N SER A 5 27.02 -33.41 -13.17
CA SER A 5 27.68 -33.06 -11.92
C SER A 5 28.96 -33.87 -11.85
N SER A 6 30.14 -33.22 -11.92
CA SER A 6 31.36 -33.75 -11.29
C SER A 6 32.59 -32.82 -11.33
N GLN A 7 33.30 -32.86 -10.18
CA GLN A 7 34.73 -32.59 -9.91
C GLN A 7 35.13 -31.11 -9.63
N PHE A 8 35.86 -30.74 -8.57
CA PHE A 8 37.00 -31.34 -7.84
C PHE A 8 36.96 -30.91 -6.34
N SER A 9 37.04 -31.77 -5.31
CA SER A 9 38.17 -32.53 -4.72
C SER A 9 38.96 -31.84 -3.57
N ASN A 10 38.64 -32.27 -2.34
CA ASN A 10 39.52 -32.71 -1.24
C ASN A 10 40.98 -32.18 -1.15
N ARG A 11 41.28 -31.51 -0.01
CA ARG A 11 42.53 -31.73 0.75
C ARG A 11 42.25 -31.82 2.25
N LYS A 12 42.96 -32.74 2.92
CA LYS A 12 42.81 -33.20 4.31
C LYS A 12 44.12 -32.99 5.10
N PHE A 13 43.96 -32.80 6.42
CA PHE A 13 44.92 -32.88 7.54
C PHE A 13 45.94 -31.73 7.69
N VAL A 14 46.22 -31.18 8.89
CA VAL A 14 46.67 -31.84 10.14
C VAL A 14 46.32 -31.00 11.39
N SER A 15 45.96 -31.68 12.49
CA SER A 15 45.84 -31.13 13.85
C SER A 15 47.20 -31.12 14.58
N CYS A 16 47.49 -30.12 15.40
CA CYS A 16 48.44 -30.24 16.51
C CYS A 16 48.08 -29.27 17.64
N SER A 17 48.12 -29.75 18.88
CA SER A 17 47.72 -29.05 20.11
C SER A 17 48.94 -28.64 20.97
N LEU A 18 48.69 -27.81 22.01
CA LEU A 18 49.39 -27.70 23.33
C LEU A 18 50.71 -26.86 23.37
N VAL A 19 51.10 -25.97 24.33
CA VAL A 19 50.67 -25.38 25.64
C VAL A 19 51.60 -24.17 25.98
N VAL A 20 51.17 -23.23 26.84
CA VAL A 20 51.83 -22.74 28.10
C VAL A 20 51.69 -21.23 28.40
N LEU A 21 50.89 -21.01 29.45
CA LEU A 21 50.77 -19.92 30.43
C LEU A 21 52.07 -19.27 30.93
N ALA A 22 52.04 -17.97 31.25
CA ALA A 22 52.66 -17.45 32.49
C ALA A 22 52.09 -16.07 32.89
N ILE A 23 51.31 -16.09 33.97
CA ILE A 23 50.83 -14.95 34.77
C ILE A 23 51.98 -14.47 35.68
N THR A 24 52.12 -13.15 35.88
CA THR A 24 52.68 -12.62 37.14
C THR A 24 51.89 -11.38 37.58
N VAL A 25 51.17 -11.52 38.68
CA VAL A 25 50.54 -10.46 39.48
C VAL A 25 51.55 -9.98 40.52
N VAL A 26 51.72 -8.66 40.68
CA VAL A 26 52.18 -8.05 41.94
C VAL A 26 51.33 -6.80 42.21
N SER A 27 50.40 -6.94 43.13
CA SER A 27 49.76 -5.86 43.89
C SER A 27 50.71 -5.35 44.99
N VAL A 28 50.73 -4.05 45.33
CA VAL A 28 50.69 -3.52 46.72
C VAL A 28 50.27 -2.04 46.71
N LEU A 29 49.34 -1.74 47.62
CA LEU A 29 48.74 -0.47 48.03
C LEU A 29 49.72 0.54 48.68
N GLY A 30 49.37 1.84 48.63
CA GLY A 30 49.82 2.82 49.63
C GLY A 30 49.61 4.29 49.25
N THR A 31 48.65 4.96 49.89
CA THR A 31 48.61 6.43 50.12
C THR A 31 48.99 6.71 51.59
N PRO A 32 49.18 7.96 52.06
CA PRO A 32 49.79 9.15 51.45
C PRO A 32 50.91 9.74 52.37
N ASP A 33 51.72 10.69 51.89
CA ASP A 33 52.26 11.73 52.77
C ASP A 33 52.62 13.01 52.01
N GLN A 34 52.31 14.15 52.64
CA GLN A 34 52.53 15.50 52.14
C GLN A 34 54.00 15.92 52.30
N THR A 35 54.56 16.62 51.30
CA THR A 35 55.41 17.79 51.56
C THR A 35 55.27 18.82 50.44
N ASP A 36 54.92 20.01 50.87
CA ASP A 36 54.79 21.28 50.17
C ASP A 36 56.17 21.83 49.75
N THR A 37 56.36 22.16 48.46
CA THR A 37 57.27 23.23 48.02
C THR A 37 56.79 23.83 46.69
N ASP A 38 56.35 25.07 46.81
CA ASP A 38 56.08 26.09 45.80
C ASP A 38 57.16 26.21 44.72
N GLY A 39 56.72 26.34 43.47
CA GLY A 39 57.55 26.40 42.27
C GLY A 39 56.71 26.63 41.02
N SER A 40 56.10 27.81 40.92
CA SER A 40 55.33 28.26 39.77
C SER A 40 56.13 28.20 38.46
N THR A 41 55.67 27.36 37.53
CA THR A 41 55.80 27.59 36.09
C THR A 41 54.43 27.30 35.49
N ASN A 42 53.79 28.33 34.92
CA ASN A 42 52.61 28.18 34.08
C ASN A 42 52.91 27.14 32.99
N SER A 43 52.39 25.94 33.14
CA SER A 43 51.95 25.15 32.00
C SER A 43 50.55 25.69 31.65
N GLU A 44 50.36 26.07 30.40
CA GLU A 44 49.02 26.12 29.81
C GLU A 44 48.41 24.73 30.09
N GLU A 45 47.33 24.69 30.88
CA GLU A 45 46.48 23.52 30.98
C GLU A 45 45.87 23.35 29.60
N ASP A 46 46.11 22.20 28.95
CA ASP A 46 45.25 21.71 27.88
C ASP A 46 43.84 21.67 28.47
N GLU A 47 42.99 22.63 28.09
CA GLU A 47 41.57 22.57 28.38
C GLU A 47 41.01 21.40 27.56
N THR A 48 40.89 20.24 28.21
CA THR A 48 40.21 19.08 27.66
C THR A 48 38.74 19.42 27.45
N THR A 49 38.21 19.12 26.26
CA THR A 49 36.78 19.22 25.96
C THR A 49 36.01 18.36 26.96
N VAL A 50 34.94 18.90 27.53
CA VAL A 50 34.05 18.17 28.44
C VAL A 50 32.63 18.47 28.02
N LEU A 51 31.96 17.45 27.49
CA LEU A 51 30.55 17.52 27.09
C LEU A 51 29.66 17.96 28.26
N LYS A 52 28.76 18.90 27.97
CA LYS A 52 27.78 19.46 28.91
C LYS A 52 26.47 19.77 28.21
N PHE A 53 25.43 19.11 28.70
CA PHE A 53 24.06 19.28 28.30
C PHE A 53 23.25 19.96 29.41
N GLU A 54 22.36 20.86 29.01
CA GLU A 54 21.45 21.55 29.92
C GLU A 54 20.01 21.34 29.47
N PHE A 55 19.13 20.95 30.40
CA PHE A 55 17.71 20.87 30.12
C PHE A 55 17.11 22.26 29.88
N SER A 56 16.42 22.45 28.74
CA SER A 56 15.82 23.73 28.37
C SER A 56 14.35 23.82 28.81
N ASP A 57 14.13 24.36 30.02
CA ASP A 57 12.81 24.71 30.56
C ASP A 57 12.09 25.84 29.77
N GLU A 58 12.85 26.62 28.99
CA GLU A 58 12.35 27.78 28.23
C GLU A 58 12.13 27.50 26.74
N SER A 59 12.26 26.24 26.30
CA SER A 59 12.14 25.82 24.90
C SER A 59 10.73 25.99 24.31
N GLY A 60 9.69 26.14 25.13
CA GLY A 60 8.30 26.21 24.64
C GLY A 60 7.66 24.85 24.31
N LEU A 61 8.43 23.76 24.41
CA LEU A 61 7.99 22.38 24.18
C LEU A 61 7.16 21.84 25.37
N THR A 62 5.99 22.43 25.57
CA THR A 62 5.16 22.25 26.78
C THR A 62 4.24 21.02 26.74
N ARG A 63 4.28 20.22 25.69
CA ARG A 63 3.32 19.13 25.47
C ARG A 63 3.61 17.88 26.29
N GLN A 64 2.54 17.33 26.86
CA GLN A 64 2.55 16.10 27.64
C GLN A 64 2.12 14.91 26.77
N VAL A 65 2.93 13.86 26.73
CA VAL A 65 2.51 12.54 26.22
C VAL A 65 2.01 11.74 27.42
N THR A 66 0.75 11.94 27.84
CA THR A 66 0.18 11.19 28.97
C THR A 66 -1.00 10.32 28.61
N THR A 67 -0.89 9.08 29.09
CA THR A 67 -2.00 8.22 29.50
C THR A 67 -1.58 7.49 30.78
N SER A 68 -2.55 7.02 31.59
CA SER A 68 -2.25 6.20 32.76
C SER A 68 -1.84 4.80 32.29
N PHE A 69 -0.58 4.40 32.51
CA PHE A 69 -0.04 3.08 32.15
C PHE A 69 -0.94 1.89 32.54
N SER A 70 -1.77 2.03 33.58
CA SER A 70 -2.70 0.98 34.01
C SER A 70 -3.73 0.55 32.96
N ASN A 71 -3.94 1.33 31.90
CA ASN A 71 -4.94 1.09 30.86
C ASN A 71 -4.35 0.97 29.44
N MET A 72 -3.02 1.06 29.27
CA MET A 72 -2.40 1.01 27.95
C MET A 72 -2.16 -0.43 27.49
N THR A 73 -2.26 -0.67 26.19
CA THR A 73 -1.75 -1.91 25.59
C THR A 73 -0.22 -1.91 25.55
N VAL A 74 0.38 -3.05 25.19
CA VAL A 74 1.86 -3.13 25.05
C VAL A 74 2.36 -2.22 23.92
N LEU A 75 1.61 -2.14 22.82
CA LEU A 75 1.97 -1.34 21.65
C LEU A 75 1.95 0.15 21.98
N GLN A 76 0.87 0.62 22.60
CA GLN A 76 0.73 1.98 23.12
C GLN A 76 1.88 2.41 24.04
N GLN A 77 2.49 1.46 24.77
CA GLN A 77 3.61 1.72 25.69
C GLN A 77 4.96 1.93 24.98
N PHE A 78 5.03 1.83 23.66
CA PHE A 78 6.25 2.15 22.93
C PHE A 78 6.07 2.96 21.65
N THR A 79 4.85 3.17 21.16
CA THR A 79 4.62 4.01 19.98
C THR A 79 4.65 5.51 20.31
N GLY A 80 4.69 6.34 19.27
CA GLY A 80 4.81 7.79 19.36
C GLY A 80 5.81 8.32 18.34
N GLY A 81 6.57 9.35 18.68
CA GLY A 81 7.67 9.82 17.85
C GLY A 81 7.69 11.31 17.55
N VAL A 82 8.68 11.71 16.77
CA VAL A 82 8.88 13.08 16.28
C VAL A 82 9.49 13.07 14.88
N ALA A 83 9.03 13.94 13.99
CA ALA A 83 9.71 14.23 12.73
C ALA A 83 10.37 15.59 12.85
N ALA A 84 11.68 15.66 12.59
CA ALA A 84 12.42 16.90 12.51
C ALA A 84 12.65 17.30 11.04
N GLY A 85 12.42 18.56 10.69
CA GLY A 85 12.56 19.07 9.32
C GLY A 85 12.32 20.58 9.26
N ASP A 86 12.87 21.23 8.24
CA ASP A 86 12.74 22.67 7.95
C ASP A 86 11.56 22.83 6.97
N PHE A 87 10.32 22.72 7.47
CA PHE A 87 9.14 22.56 6.59
C PHE A 87 8.67 23.87 5.96
N ASP A 88 9.01 25.01 6.57
CA ASP A 88 8.66 26.35 6.08
C ASP A 88 9.84 27.04 5.36
N ASN A 89 10.96 26.33 5.21
CA ASN A 89 12.16 26.77 4.50
C ASN A 89 12.79 28.05 5.09
N ASP A 90 12.62 28.32 6.39
CA ASP A 90 13.21 29.47 7.06
C ASP A 90 14.68 29.27 7.49
N GLY A 91 15.13 28.02 7.45
CA GLY A 91 16.50 27.64 7.75
C GLY A 91 16.67 26.99 9.12
N ASP A 92 15.65 26.98 9.98
CA ASP A 92 15.66 26.38 11.31
C ASP A 92 15.00 24.99 11.30
N VAL A 93 15.31 24.14 12.29
CA VAL A 93 14.70 22.80 12.36
C VAL A 93 13.41 22.87 13.17
N ASP A 94 12.29 22.53 12.53
CA ASP A 94 10.98 22.40 13.14
C ASP A 94 10.69 20.95 13.54
N LEU A 95 9.61 20.75 14.31
CA LEU A 95 9.25 19.45 14.85
C LEU A 95 7.75 19.16 14.68
N TYR A 96 7.42 18.02 14.07
CA TYR A 96 6.08 17.44 14.17
C TYR A 96 6.08 16.31 15.20
N VAL A 97 5.18 16.38 16.17
CA VAL A 97 5.10 15.43 17.29
C VAL A 97 3.70 14.84 17.36
N VAL A 98 3.63 13.51 17.26
CA VAL A 98 2.35 12.79 17.32
C VAL A 98 1.74 12.80 18.72
N GLY A 99 0.42 12.72 18.73
CA GLY A 99 -0.45 12.74 19.90
C GLY A 99 -0.98 11.37 20.29
N THR A 100 -2.10 11.40 21.00
CA THR A 100 -2.85 10.22 21.47
C THR A 100 -4.33 10.51 21.34
N ASP A 101 -5.20 9.54 21.62
CA ASP A 101 -6.67 9.73 21.66
C ASP A 101 -7.14 10.86 22.60
N ASP A 102 -6.32 11.21 23.59
CA ASP A 102 -6.60 12.25 24.57
C ASP A 102 -5.88 13.59 24.29
N ALA A 103 -5.01 13.65 23.28
CA ALA A 103 -4.20 14.83 22.97
C ALA A 103 -3.89 15.01 21.47
N PRO A 104 -4.21 16.16 20.85
CA PRO A 104 -4.09 16.39 19.39
C PRO A 104 -2.64 16.51 18.92
N ASN A 105 -2.19 16.03 17.77
CA ASN A 105 -0.80 16.21 17.30
C ASN A 105 -0.30 17.68 17.33
N ALA A 106 1.01 17.90 17.39
CA ALA A 106 1.63 19.24 17.48
C ALA A 106 2.66 19.48 16.37
N LEU A 107 2.73 20.72 15.88
CA LEU A 107 3.69 21.18 14.87
C LEU A 107 4.37 22.43 15.43
N TYR A 108 5.64 22.27 15.79
CA TYR A 108 6.44 23.26 16.48
C TYR A 108 7.38 23.97 15.50
N VAL A 109 7.13 25.26 15.27
CA VAL A 109 8.04 26.13 14.53
C VAL A 109 9.13 26.66 15.44
N ASN A 110 10.39 26.52 15.04
CA ASN A 110 11.55 27.03 15.74
C ASN A 110 11.80 28.51 15.39
N ASP A 111 12.19 29.34 16.36
CA ASP A 111 12.52 30.76 16.12
C ASP A 111 14.02 31.03 15.91
N GLY A 112 14.81 29.98 15.71
CA GLY A 112 16.26 30.00 15.55
C GLY A 112 17.03 30.17 16.85
N THR A 113 16.36 30.18 18.00
CA THR A 113 17.00 30.29 19.33
C THR A 113 16.79 29.05 20.21
N GLY A 114 16.34 27.93 19.61
CA GLY A 114 15.94 26.73 20.32
C GLY A 114 14.62 26.90 21.07
N LYS A 115 13.77 27.85 20.63
CA LYS A 115 12.43 28.08 21.16
C LYS A 115 11.38 27.79 20.11
N PHE A 116 10.35 27.08 20.54
CA PHE A 116 9.37 26.46 19.67
C PHE A 116 7.96 26.97 19.97
N ASN A 117 7.18 27.20 18.92
CA ASN A 117 5.77 27.59 19.01
C ASN A 117 4.89 26.58 18.28
N ASP A 118 3.85 26.07 18.95
CA ASP A 118 2.91 25.10 18.37
C ASP A 118 1.88 25.82 17.48
N ILE A 119 1.81 25.42 16.21
CA ILE A 119 0.89 25.95 15.19
C ILE A 119 0.03 24.85 14.52
N ALA A 120 -0.03 23.63 15.08
CA ALA A 120 -0.71 22.50 14.42
C ALA A 120 -2.15 22.80 14.03
N ALA A 121 -2.93 23.43 14.92
CA ALA A 121 -4.33 23.78 14.66
C ALA A 121 -4.49 24.85 13.56
N GLU A 122 -3.49 25.72 13.39
CA GLU A 122 -3.49 26.75 12.36
C GLU A 122 -3.23 26.13 10.98
N MET A 123 -2.37 25.11 10.96
CA MET A 123 -1.98 24.32 9.79
C MET A 123 -2.94 23.15 9.47
N GLY A 124 -3.88 22.84 10.35
CA GLY A 124 -4.88 21.77 10.16
C GLY A 124 -4.34 20.35 10.37
N VAL A 125 -3.28 20.21 11.18
CA VAL A 125 -2.57 18.94 11.41
C VAL A 125 -2.63 18.49 12.88
N ASP A 126 -3.58 19.01 13.66
CA ASP A 126 -3.79 18.75 15.08
C ASP A 126 -4.71 17.52 15.33
N PHE A 127 -4.46 16.42 14.61
CA PHE A 127 -5.29 15.21 14.69
C PHE A 127 -5.30 14.61 16.10
N ILE A 128 -6.46 14.12 16.53
CA ILE A 128 -6.61 13.42 17.82
C ILE A 128 -6.76 11.93 17.52
N HIS A 129 -5.65 11.21 17.63
CA HIS A 129 -5.52 9.77 17.39
C HIS A 129 -4.24 9.26 18.05
N TRP A 130 -4.07 7.94 18.18
CA TRP A 130 -2.83 7.32 18.60
C TRP A 130 -1.79 7.28 17.47
N GLY A 131 -1.21 8.45 17.18
CA GLY A 131 -0.21 8.61 16.13
C GLY A 131 1.12 7.94 16.46
N SER A 132 1.83 7.51 15.42
CA SER A 132 3.16 6.90 15.51
C SER A 132 3.98 7.17 14.26
N GLY A 133 5.30 7.27 14.39
CA GLY A 133 6.21 7.26 13.26
C GLY A 133 6.00 8.40 12.24
N PRO A 134 5.89 9.67 12.64
CA PRO A 134 5.78 10.77 11.67
C PRO A 134 7.09 10.91 10.87
N ALA A 135 7.00 11.34 9.61
CA ALA A 135 8.15 11.61 8.76
C ALA A 135 7.90 12.79 7.80
N PHE A 136 8.96 13.56 7.52
CA PHE A 136 8.95 14.63 6.52
C PHE A 136 9.68 14.19 5.24
N GLY A 137 9.15 14.54 4.08
CA GLY A 137 9.78 14.32 2.77
C GLY A 137 9.01 15.07 1.67
N ASP A 138 9.68 15.46 0.59
CA ASP A 138 9.05 16.12 -0.56
C ASP A 138 8.59 15.05 -1.57
N ILE A 139 7.30 14.73 -1.59
CA ILE A 139 6.73 13.62 -2.37
C ILE A 139 6.24 14.03 -3.75
N ASP A 140 5.98 15.32 -3.96
CA ASP A 140 5.47 15.88 -5.22
C ASP A 140 6.52 16.69 -6.00
N SER A 141 7.73 16.78 -5.45
CA SER A 141 8.91 17.43 -6.03
C SER A 141 8.79 18.96 -6.15
N ASP A 142 8.00 19.61 -5.29
CA ASP A 142 7.77 21.05 -5.36
C ASP A 142 8.76 21.89 -4.52
N GLY A 143 9.56 21.24 -3.67
CA GLY A 143 10.58 21.85 -2.81
C GLY A 143 10.13 22.14 -1.39
N ASP A 144 8.86 21.92 -1.05
CA ASP A 144 8.34 22.01 0.31
C ASP A 144 8.27 20.59 0.94
N LEU A 145 8.44 20.50 2.26
CA LEU A 145 8.37 19.20 2.94
C LEU A 145 6.91 18.81 3.21
N ASP A 146 6.51 17.65 2.70
CA ASP A 146 5.25 16.98 2.98
C ASP A 146 5.37 16.10 4.23
N LEU A 147 4.22 15.68 4.77
CA LEU A 147 4.15 15.00 6.06
C LEU A 147 3.36 13.69 5.97
N PHE A 148 4.01 12.60 6.37
CA PHE A 148 3.32 11.35 6.72
C PHE A 148 3.11 11.26 8.24
N VAL A 149 1.92 10.80 8.65
CA VAL A 149 1.56 10.55 10.05
C VAL A 149 0.99 9.14 10.16
N GLY A 150 1.77 8.22 10.71
CA GLY A 150 1.30 6.86 11.02
C GLY A 150 0.43 6.81 12.27
N ALA A 151 -0.14 5.65 12.54
CA ALA A 151 -0.97 5.39 13.72
C ALA A 151 -0.98 3.91 14.08
N VAL A 152 -1.49 3.60 15.27
CA VAL A 152 -1.61 2.23 15.76
C VAL A 152 -2.99 1.89 16.32
N GLU A 153 -3.25 0.59 16.45
CA GLU A 153 -4.51 0.00 16.93
C GLU A 153 -5.75 0.34 16.09
N GLY A 154 -5.56 0.50 14.78
CA GLY A 154 -6.62 0.74 13.81
C GLY A 154 -7.03 2.21 13.69
N ASP A 155 -6.32 3.12 14.36
CA ASP A 155 -6.49 4.56 14.16
C ASP A 155 -5.99 4.98 12.76
N PRO A 156 -6.56 6.06 12.20
CA PRO A 156 -6.24 6.50 10.85
C PRO A 156 -4.81 7.02 10.75
N PHE A 157 -4.15 6.71 9.64
CA PHE A 157 -2.93 7.37 9.19
C PHE A 157 -3.25 8.51 8.21
N TYR A 158 -2.29 9.39 7.96
CA TYR A 158 -2.44 10.52 7.06
C TYR A 158 -1.21 10.71 6.18
N LEU A 159 -1.42 10.98 4.88
CA LEU A 159 -0.41 11.57 4.00
C LEU A 159 -0.87 12.97 3.59
N LEU A 160 -0.03 13.96 3.83
CA LEU A 160 -0.36 15.38 3.74
C LEU A 160 0.63 16.10 2.84
N GLU A 161 0.14 16.75 1.78
CA GLU A 161 0.96 17.62 0.95
C GLU A 161 0.98 19.06 1.49
N ASN A 162 2.15 19.67 1.58
CA ASN A 162 2.34 21.07 1.98
C ASN A 162 2.17 22.00 0.78
N ARG A 163 0.96 22.50 0.57
CA ARG A 163 0.62 23.31 -0.60
C ARG A 163 0.49 24.78 -0.25
N VAL A 164 0.83 25.63 -1.21
CA VAL A 164 0.40 27.04 -1.21
C VAL A 164 -1.09 27.11 -1.58
N ILE A 165 -1.96 27.51 -0.65
CA ILE A 165 -3.42 27.54 -0.86
C ILE A 165 -3.99 28.96 -0.75
N GLY A 166 -4.92 29.30 -1.64
CA GLY A 166 -5.74 30.52 -1.56
C GLY A 166 -5.12 31.76 -2.21
N GLU A 167 -5.88 32.86 -2.27
CA GLU A 167 -5.42 34.13 -2.87
C GLU A 167 -4.29 34.81 -2.07
N ASP A 168 -4.15 34.45 -0.79
CA ASP A 168 -3.16 35.02 0.14
C ASP A 168 -1.81 34.27 0.11
N ALA A 169 -1.71 33.14 -0.61
CA ALA A 169 -0.51 32.32 -0.79
C ALA A 169 0.15 31.87 0.53
N GLU A 170 -0.65 31.32 1.44
CA GLU A 170 -0.15 30.72 2.69
C GLU A 170 0.06 29.21 2.50
N ASN A 171 1.16 28.67 3.04
CA ASN A 171 1.45 27.24 3.09
C ASN A 171 0.48 26.54 4.06
N ARG A 172 -0.12 25.43 3.64
CA ARG A 172 -1.02 24.59 4.42
C ARG A 172 -0.90 23.13 4.00
N PHE A 173 -1.06 22.23 4.97
CA PHE A 173 -1.16 20.80 4.69
C PHE A 173 -2.54 20.43 4.14
N VAL A 174 -2.56 19.64 3.05
CA VAL A 174 -3.75 19.06 2.43
C VAL A 174 -3.70 17.56 2.57
N ASP A 175 -4.72 16.97 3.18
CA ASP A 175 -4.86 15.52 3.27
C ASP A 175 -5.16 14.92 1.90
N ILE A 176 -4.25 14.07 1.43
CA ILE A 176 -4.34 13.36 0.14
C ILE A 176 -4.47 11.84 0.33
N THR A 177 -4.69 11.36 1.56
CA THR A 177 -4.66 9.94 1.93
C THR A 177 -5.54 9.08 1.01
N ASP A 178 -6.77 9.51 0.77
CA ASP A 178 -7.75 8.80 -0.07
C ASP A 178 -7.38 8.73 -1.57
N THR A 179 -6.45 9.57 -2.01
CA THR A 179 -5.98 9.66 -3.40
C THR A 179 -4.56 9.15 -3.60
N ALA A 180 -3.81 8.94 -2.52
CA ALA A 180 -2.40 8.58 -2.55
C ALA A 180 -2.13 7.12 -2.94
N GLY A 181 -3.15 6.26 -3.04
CA GLY A 181 -2.96 4.84 -3.38
C GLY A 181 -2.43 3.97 -2.23
N LEU A 182 -2.16 4.55 -1.06
CA LEU A 182 -1.75 3.83 0.15
C LEU A 182 -2.93 3.03 0.72
N LEU A 183 -2.80 1.69 0.73
CA LEU A 183 -3.76 0.75 1.30
C LEU A 183 -3.07 -0.05 2.40
N LEU A 184 -3.08 0.49 3.62
CA LEU A 184 -2.53 -0.21 4.78
C LEU A 184 -3.61 -1.11 5.39
N HIS A 185 -3.33 -2.42 5.44
CA HIS A 185 -4.16 -3.40 6.14
C HIS A 185 -3.64 -3.69 7.55
N SER A 186 -2.38 -3.32 7.83
CA SER A 186 -1.86 -3.30 9.19
C SER A 186 -2.68 -2.36 10.07
N ASP A 187 -3.11 -2.85 11.23
CA ASP A 187 -3.72 -2.00 12.25
C ASP A 187 -2.67 -1.12 12.94
N SER A 188 -1.37 -1.33 12.70
CA SER A 188 -0.29 -0.80 13.55
C SER A 188 0.99 -0.48 12.81
N THR A 189 1.09 0.76 12.31
CA THR A 189 2.32 1.30 11.72
C THR A 189 3.15 2.01 12.78
N VAL A 190 4.36 1.52 13.04
CA VAL A 190 5.21 2.01 14.13
C VAL A 190 6.13 3.15 13.67
N SER A 191 6.86 2.95 12.57
CA SER A 191 7.80 3.93 12.03
C SER A 191 7.61 4.07 10.52
N ALA A 192 7.82 5.27 9.99
CA ALA A 192 7.83 5.58 8.57
C ALA A 192 9.10 6.34 8.17
N MET A 193 9.51 6.23 6.90
CA MET A 193 10.60 7.03 6.31
C MET A 193 10.39 7.27 4.82
N PHE A 194 10.98 8.35 4.32
CA PHE A 194 11.09 8.62 2.89
C PHE A 194 12.50 8.30 2.38
N ALA A 195 12.59 7.64 1.23
CA ALA A 195 13.85 7.37 0.54
C ALA A 195 13.58 7.04 -0.93
N ASP A 196 14.55 7.28 -1.80
CA ASP A 196 14.51 6.85 -3.21
C ASP A 196 15.28 5.51 -3.32
N TYR A 197 14.56 4.38 -3.37
CA TYR A 197 15.22 3.06 -3.34
C TYR A 197 15.68 2.58 -4.72
N ASP A 198 15.08 3.08 -5.80
CA ASP A 198 15.35 2.65 -7.17
C ASP A 198 15.98 3.73 -8.08
N GLN A 199 16.33 4.88 -7.50
CA GLN A 199 17.04 6.00 -8.13
C GLN A 199 16.27 6.61 -9.30
N ASP A 200 14.95 6.63 -9.23
CA ASP A 200 14.10 7.32 -10.21
C ASP A 200 13.88 8.81 -9.87
N GLY A 201 14.36 9.24 -8.70
CA GLY A 201 14.29 10.61 -8.22
C GLY A 201 13.01 10.94 -7.46
N LEU A 202 12.03 10.04 -7.40
CA LEU A 202 10.83 10.21 -6.59
C LEU A 202 11.07 9.60 -5.21
N LEU A 203 10.62 10.27 -4.14
CA LEU A 203 10.74 9.70 -2.80
C LEU A 203 9.66 8.64 -2.58
N ASP A 204 10.09 7.43 -2.28
CA ASP A 204 9.27 6.29 -1.87
C ASP A 204 9.03 6.27 -0.36
N LEU A 205 8.06 5.47 0.07
CA LEU A 205 7.66 5.33 1.46
C LEU A 205 8.02 3.94 1.99
N LEU A 206 8.64 3.90 3.17
CA LEU A 206 8.83 2.65 3.91
C LEU A 206 8.16 2.68 5.27
N PHE A 207 7.54 1.56 5.64
CA PHE A 207 6.83 1.38 6.90
C PHE A 207 7.33 0.17 7.68
N THR A 208 7.11 0.22 8.99
CA THR A 208 7.30 -0.92 9.89
C THR A 208 6.03 -1.16 10.68
N HIS A 209 5.75 -2.43 10.97
CA HIS A 209 4.53 -2.85 11.64
C HIS A 209 4.83 -3.81 12.78
N TRP A 210 4.01 -3.76 13.83
CA TRP A 210 4.20 -4.63 14.99
C TRP A 210 2.90 -5.28 15.44
N GLY A 211 2.93 -6.61 15.54
CA GLY A 211 1.86 -7.42 16.10
C GLY A 211 0.89 -7.99 15.06
N ASP A 212 1.05 -7.65 13.78
CA ASP A 212 0.22 -8.17 12.70
C ASP A 212 0.50 -9.63 12.45
N ARG A 213 -0.56 -10.45 12.47
CA ARG A 213 -0.45 -11.85 12.09
C ARG A 213 -0.41 -11.93 10.58
N ARG A 214 0.76 -12.27 10.04
CA ARG A 214 0.99 -12.42 8.60
C ARG A 214 1.13 -13.91 8.29
N GLN A 215 0.34 -14.42 7.35
CA GLN A 215 0.57 -15.76 6.78
C GLN A 215 1.80 -15.74 5.85
N VAL A 216 2.34 -16.91 5.52
CA VAL A 216 3.40 -17.01 4.49
C VAL A 216 2.82 -16.50 3.17
N ASN A 217 3.46 -15.49 2.55
CA ASN A 217 3.03 -14.71 1.37
C ASN A 217 2.07 -13.54 1.61
N ASN A 218 1.70 -13.24 2.85
CA ASN A 218 0.97 -12.00 3.13
C ASN A 218 1.92 -10.82 2.96
N ASP A 219 1.47 -9.77 2.28
CA ASP A 219 2.28 -8.58 2.06
C ASP A 219 2.60 -7.90 3.40
N THR A 220 3.83 -7.43 3.61
CA THR A 220 4.24 -6.73 4.84
C THR A 220 3.99 -5.24 4.78
N GLU A 221 3.59 -4.68 3.63
CA GLU A 221 3.34 -3.26 3.42
C GLU A 221 4.55 -2.37 3.75
N THR A 222 5.74 -2.96 3.72
CA THR A 222 7.00 -2.34 4.13
C THR A 222 7.52 -1.31 3.14
N LEU A 223 7.29 -1.48 1.83
CA LEU A 223 7.80 -0.58 0.78
C LEU A 223 6.70 -0.20 -0.21
N TRP A 224 6.53 1.10 -0.40
CA TRP A 224 5.57 1.73 -1.29
C TRP A 224 6.30 2.63 -2.29
N LYS A 225 6.31 2.22 -3.55
CA LYS A 225 6.92 3.00 -4.63
C LYS A 225 6.06 4.20 -4.99
N ASN A 226 6.64 5.38 -5.08
CA ASN A 226 6.01 6.56 -5.67
C ASN A 226 6.00 6.43 -7.20
N GLU A 227 4.82 6.36 -7.80
CA GLU A 227 4.65 6.30 -9.26
C GLU A 227 4.53 7.71 -9.88
N GLY A 228 4.73 8.76 -9.08
CA GLY A 228 4.60 10.16 -9.43
C GLY A 228 3.24 10.76 -9.08
N GLY A 229 3.21 12.07 -8.80
CA GLY A 229 1.98 12.80 -8.48
C GLY A 229 1.38 12.39 -7.15
N SER A 230 2.26 12.07 -6.19
CA SER A 230 1.89 11.64 -4.84
C SER A 230 1.05 10.37 -4.80
N PHE A 231 1.22 9.51 -5.80
CA PHE A 231 0.52 8.23 -5.91
C PHE A 231 1.49 7.06 -5.70
N PHE A 232 1.15 6.16 -4.78
CA PHE A 232 2.01 5.08 -4.32
C PHE A 232 1.43 3.69 -4.64
N THR A 233 2.30 2.73 -4.94
CA THR A 233 1.93 1.30 -4.98
C THR A 233 2.84 0.44 -4.11
N ASN A 234 2.26 -0.54 -3.44
CA ASN A 234 3.00 -1.49 -2.63
C ASN A 234 3.89 -2.39 -3.50
N LYS A 235 5.17 -2.49 -3.17
CA LYS A 235 6.18 -3.32 -3.85
C LYS A 235 6.83 -4.37 -2.94
N SER A 236 6.40 -4.50 -1.69
CA SER A 236 7.03 -5.40 -0.70
C SER A 236 7.07 -6.85 -1.18
N THR A 237 5.95 -7.37 -1.72
CA THR A 237 5.91 -8.73 -2.26
C THR A 237 6.64 -8.87 -3.60
N PRO A 238 6.40 -8.02 -4.62
CA PRO A 238 7.14 -8.07 -5.88
C PRO A 238 8.67 -8.00 -5.74
N LEU A 239 9.17 -7.24 -4.76
CA LEU A 239 10.61 -7.09 -4.52
C LEU A 239 11.20 -8.15 -3.58
N GLY A 240 10.39 -9.09 -3.08
CA GLY A 240 10.86 -10.20 -2.24
C GLY A 240 11.06 -9.87 -0.75
N ILE A 241 10.58 -8.72 -0.28
CA ILE A 241 10.73 -8.27 1.12
C ILE A 241 9.78 -9.06 2.05
N SER A 242 8.49 -9.18 1.67
CA SER A 242 7.42 -9.68 2.56
C SER A 242 7.66 -11.11 3.05
N LEU A 243 8.13 -11.99 2.15
CA LEU A 243 8.36 -13.41 2.42
C LEU A 243 9.40 -13.65 3.51
N ASP A 244 10.37 -12.76 3.60
CA ASP A 244 11.58 -12.95 4.36
C ASP A 244 11.57 -12.19 5.68
N LEU A 245 10.76 -11.13 5.80
CA LEU A 245 10.59 -10.35 7.04
C LEU A 245 9.69 -11.04 8.08
N VAL A 246 8.67 -11.80 7.65
CA VAL A 246 7.71 -12.44 8.56
C VAL A 246 8.31 -13.69 9.20
N GLU A 247 8.35 -13.72 10.53
CA GLU A 247 8.86 -14.85 11.30
C GLU A 247 7.80 -15.38 12.27
N GLU A 248 7.63 -16.70 12.31
CA GLU A 248 6.59 -17.38 13.12
C GLU A 248 5.16 -16.89 12.85
N GLY A 249 4.92 -16.31 11.66
CA GLY A 249 3.60 -15.83 11.23
C GLY A 249 3.18 -14.50 11.86
N VAL A 250 4.14 -13.72 12.37
CA VAL A 250 3.89 -12.39 12.94
C VAL A 250 4.94 -11.41 12.43
N GLU A 251 4.50 -10.22 12.05
CA GLU A 251 5.39 -9.10 11.76
C GLU A 251 5.70 -8.31 13.03
N LEU A 252 6.98 -8.10 13.28
CA LEU A 252 7.50 -7.46 14.50
C LEU A 252 8.61 -6.46 14.13
N THR A 253 8.46 -5.74 13.02
CA THR A 253 9.44 -4.77 12.55
C THR A 253 9.25 -3.45 13.29
N LEU A 254 10.35 -2.72 13.56
CA LEU A 254 10.29 -1.50 14.38
C LEU A 254 11.04 -0.32 13.77
N THR A 255 12.14 -0.53 13.06
CA THR A 255 12.91 0.57 12.45
C THR A 255 13.59 0.10 11.17
N THR A 256 13.46 0.88 10.10
CA THR A 256 14.10 0.66 8.79
C THR A 256 15.17 1.73 8.53
N ASN A 257 16.25 1.36 7.84
CA ASN A 257 17.25 2.30 7.33
C ASN A 257 17.66 1.86 5.91
N LEU A 258 17.85 2.81 5.00
CA LEU A 258 18.31 2.57 3.62
C LEU A 258 19.70 3.18 3.41
N PHE A 259 20.72 2.33 3.29
CA PHE A 259 22.13 2.74 3.16
C PHE A 259 22.84 1.84 2.15
N ASP A 260 23.75 2.38 1.34
CA ASP A 260 24.61 1.59 0.45
C ASP A 260 25.70 0.88 1.27
N VAL A 261 25.34 -0.23 1.93
CA VAL A 261 26.29 -1.01 2.74
C VAL A 261 27.10 -1.99 1.90
N SER A 262 26.63 -2.31 0.70
CA SER A 262 27.33 -3.17 -0.26
C SER A 262 28.35 -2.45 -1.14
N GLY A 263 28.34 -1.11 -1.15
CA GLY A 263 29.23 -0.27 -1.93
C GLY A 263 28.98 -0.35 -3.43
N ASP A 264 27.79 -0.80 -3.84
CA ASP A 264 27.43 -0.97 -5.26
C ASP A 264 26.67 0.24 -5.83
N GLY A 265 26.36 1.22 -4.97
CA GLY A 265 25.67 2.44 -5.32
C GLY A 265 24.17 2.38 -5.18
N LEU A 266 23.58 1.23 -4.82
CA LEU A 266 22.16 1.10 -4.53
C LEU A 266 21.93 1.07 -3.02
N PRO A 267 20.84 1.68 -2.52
CA PRO A 267 20.55 1.63 -1.09
C PRO A 267 20.04 0.23 -0.72
N ASP A 268 20.68 -0.36 0.30
CA ASP A 268 20.33 -1.64 0.91
C ASP A 268 19.43 -1.42 2.14
N LEU A 269 18.57 -2.39 2.44
CA LEU A 269 17.57 -2.28 3.50
C LEU A 269 18.04 -2.97 4.80
N LEU A 270 18.11 -2.21 5.90
CA LEU A 270 18.39 -2.69 7.25
C LEU A 270 17.14 -2.56 8.12
N VAL A 271 16.73 -3.63 8.81
CA VAL A 271 15.47 -3.67 9.58
C VAL A 271 15.71 -4.19 10.99
N ALA A 272 15.52 -3.33 11.99
CA ALA A 272 15.45 -3.73 13.40
C ALA A 272 14.09 -4.37 13.71
N ALA A 273 14.10 -5.51 14.42
CA ALA A 273 12.90 -6.30 14.68
C ALA A 273 12.82 -6.88 16.10
N ASP A 274 11.62 -6.86 16.68
CA ASP A 274 11.32 -7.42 18.00
C ASP A 274 11.18 -8.96 17.97
N ARG A 275 11.57 -9.60 19.07
CA ARG A 275 11.57 -11.05 19.39
C ARG A 275 12.36 -11.98 18.47
N ASN A 276 12.87 -11.47 17.36
CA ASN A 276 13.75 -12.14 16.43
C ASN A 276 15.06 -11.36 16.29
N GLU A 277 15.99 -11.85 15.47
CA GLU A 277 17.16 -11.08 15.08
C GLU A 277 16.81 -10.07 13.99
N SER A 278 17.42 -8.88 14.07
CA SER A 278 17.31 -7.85 13.04
C SER A 278 17.80 -8.38 11.68
N GLN A 279 17.30 -7.79 10.60
CA GLN A 279 17.43 -8.32 9.24
C GLN A 279 18.08 -7.31 8.29
N THR A 280 18.69 -7.83 7.23
CA THR A 280 19.46 -7.07 6.23
C THR A 280 19.15 -7.63 4.85
N PHE A 281 19.00 -6.75 3.87
CA PHE A 281 18.65 -7.09 2.49
C PHE A 281 19.50 -6.28 1.53
N ILE A 282 20.12 -6.95 0.56
CA ILE A 282 20.89 -6.29 -0.48
C ILE A 282 20.00 -5.99 -1.67
N ASN A 283 19.99 -4.74 -2.12
CA ASN A 283 19.27 -4.30 -3.32
C ASN A 283 20.13 -4.60 -4.55
N ASN A 284 19.60 -5.36 -5.50
CA ASN A 284 20.32 -5.67 -6.75
C ASN A 284 19.77 -4.92 -7.99
N GLY A 285 18.89 -3.95 -7.77
CA GLY A 285 18.21 -3.16 -8.80
C GLY A 285 16.94 -3.80 -9.36
N GLU A 286 16.71 -5.10 -9.12
CA GLU A 286 15.46 -5.80 -9.50
C GLU A 286 14.66 -6.26 -8.27
N SER A 287 15.33 -6.48 -7.13
CA SER A 287 14.74 -7.06 -5.92
C SER A 287 15.63 -6.83 -4.70
N PHE A 288 15.07 -7.03 -3.51
CA PHE A 288 15.80 -7.09 -2.24
C PHE A 288 16.07 -8.55 -1.88
N VAL A 289 17.34 -8.91 -1.71
CA VAL A 289 17.78 -10.27 -1.35
C VAL A 289 18.26 -10.31 0.09
N LYS A 290 17.60 -11.10 0.95
CA LYS A 290 18.00 -11.27 2.35
C LYS A 290 19.46 -11.72 2.47
N SER A 291 20.26 -10.94 3.19
CA SER A 291 21.70 -11.16 3.42
C SER A 291 22.04 -11.51 4.87
N THR A 292 21.06 -11.58 5.76
CA THR A 292 21.24 -11.71 7.21
C THR A 292 22.02 -12.98 7.60
N ASP A 293 23.19 -12.80 8.23
CA ASP A 293 23.91 -13.88 8.92
C ASP A 293 23.57 -13.87 10.41
N ARG A 294 22.63 -14.72 10.84
CA ARG A 294 22.23 -14.87 12.25
C ARG A 294 23.32 -15.40 13.19
N ARG A 295 24.50 -15.76 12.67
CA ARG A 295 25.67 -16.05 13.52
C ARG A 295 26.40 -14.77 13.93
N VAL A 296 26.15 -13.67 13.24
CA VAL A 296 26.68 -12.34 13.52
C VAL A 296 25.57 -11.48 14.12
N ILE A 297 24.46 -11.31 13.39
CA ILE A 297 23.32 -10.49 13.84
C ILE A 297 22.60 -11.24 14.95
N LYS A 298 22.79 -10.77 16.19
CA LYS A 298 22.42 -11.41 17.46
C LYS A 298 22.01 -10.38 18.51
N ASP A 299 21.42 -9.29 18.08
CA ASP A 299 20.75 -8.31 18.97
C ASP A 299 19.63 -9.02 19.71
N GLN A 300 18.74 -9.70 18.99
CA GLN A 300 17.54 -10.37 19.47
C GLN A 300 16.61 -9.37 20.18
N SER A 301 15.42 -9.15 19.62
CA SER A 301 14.57 -8.02 19.99
C SER A 301 15.26 -6.67 19.73
N GLY A 302 15.63 -6.41 18.48
CA GLY A 302 16.06 -5.09 18.04
C GLY A 302 14.90 -4.08 18.06
N MET A 303 15.15 -2.85 18.48
CA MET A 303 14.16 -1.77 18.53
C MET A 303 14.48 -0.66 17.54
N GLY A 304 15.37 0.25 17.96
CA GLY A 304 15.86 1.35 17.15
C GLY A 304 17.20 1.01 16.51
N ALA A 305 17.61 1.88 15.60
CA ALA A 305 18.90 1.78 14.94
C ALA A 305 19.50 3.16 14.69
N ALA A 306 20.82 3.19 14.57
CA ALA A 306 21.59 4.29 14.02
C ALA A 306 22.65 3.73 13.07
N VAL A 307 22.85 4.38 11.93
CA VAL A 307 23.81 3.98 10.90
C VAL A 307 24.82 5.10 10.69
N GLY A 308 26.10 4.76 10.59
CA GLY A 308 27.18 5.74 10.43
C GLY A 308 28.55 5.07 10.34
N ASP A 309 29.48 5.74 9.66
CA ASP A 309 30.90 5.36 9.57
C ASP A 309 31.60 5.79 10.88
N TYR A 310 31.60 4.91 11.89
CA TYR A 310 32.06 5.28 13.26
C TYR A 310 33.58 5.24 13.42
N ASP A 311 34.28 4.49 12.58
CA ASP A 311 35.74 4.36 12.61
C ASP A 311 36.43 5.05 11.42
N ASN A 312 35.66 5.81 10.63
CA ASN A 312 36.12 6.61 9.50
C ASN A 312 36.87 5.76 8.45
N ASP A 313 36.46 4.51 8.25
CA ASP A 313 37.03 3.59 7.26
C ASP A 313 36.40 3.70 5.86
N GLY A 314 35.25 4.37 5.80
CA GLY A 314 34.51 4.70 4.59
C GLY A 314 33.32 3.78 4.29
N ASP A 315 33.05 2.80 5.15
CA ASP A 315 31.91 1.90 5.06
C ASP A 315 30.89 2.23 6.19
N PHE A 316 29.59 2.08 5.92
CA PHE A 316 28.57 2.40 6.94
C PHE A 316 28.33 1.24 7.91
N ASP A 317 28.46 1.51 9.21
CA ASP A 317 28.24 0.56 10.28
C ASP A 317 26.86 0.71 10.93
N TRP A 318 26.40 -0.33 11.62
CA TRP A 318 25.05 -0.40 12.13
C TRP A 318 25.00 -0.66 13.64
N PHE A 319 24.50 0.31 14.40
CA PHE A 319 24.17 0.14 15.81
C PHE A 319 22.68 -0.15 15.98
N VAL A 320 22.36 -1.24 16.68
CA VAL A 320 20.99 -1.68 16.95
C VAL A 320 20.77 -1.71 18.46
N THR A 321 19.74 -1.01 18.92
CA THR A 321 19.30 -1.10 20.33
C THR A 321 18.43 -2.33 20.55
N SER A 322 18.47 -2.90 21.75
CA SER A 322 17.77 -4.15 22.06
C SER A 322 17.51 -4.31 23.57
N ILE A 323 16.73 -5.33 23.94
CA ILE A 323 16.54 -5.76 25.33
C ILE A 323 17.81 -6.42 25.86
N TYR A 324 18.39 -5.81 26.89
CA TYR A 324 19.53 -6.40 27.59
C TYR A 324 19.09 -7.49 28.59
N ASP A 325 19.22 -8.78 28.23
CA ASP A 325 18.82 -9.90 29.10
C ASP A 325 19.87 -10.27 30.16
N LEU A 326 19.60 -9.93 31.43
CA LEU A 326 20.44 -10.27 32.60
C LEU A 326 20.25 -11.71 33.12
N HIS A 327 19.26 -12.46 32.62
CA HIS A 327 18.69 -13.66 33.24
C HIS A 327 18.93 -14.95 32.45
N VAL A 328 19.33 -14.89 31.18
CA VAL A 328 19.71 -16.06 30.39
C VAL A 328 21.20 -16.35 30.53
N GLY A 329 21.51 -17.29 31.45
CA GLY A 329 22.87 -17.71 31.75
C GLY A 329 23.65 -18.23 30.53
N GLY A 330 24.44 -17.36 29.91
CA GLY A 330 25.55 -17.71 29.03
C GLY A 330 25.45 -17.28 27.56
N SER A 331 24.42 -16.53 27.14
CA SER A 331 24.29 -15.96 25.78
C SER A 331 24.17 -14.44 25.88
N SER A 332 25.01 -13.71 25.14
CA SER A 332 25.22 -12.26 25.25
C SER A 332 24.28 -11.44 24.34
N PHE A 333 22.96 -11.59 24.41
CA PHE A 333 22.01 -10.79 23.62
C PHE A 333 21.86 -9.35 24.18
N GLY A 334 21.35 -8.41 23.39
CA GLY A 334 21.24 -6.98 23.75
C GLY A 334 21.81 -6.06 22.66
N ASN A 335 21.93 -4.76 22.96
CA ASN A 335 22.39 -3.73 22.01
C ASN A 335 23.72 -4.11 21.33
N ARG A 336 23.82 -3.92 20.00
CA ARG A 336 24.97 -4.34 19.18
C ARG A 336 25.50 -3.24 18.30
N LEU A 337 26.82 -3.22 18.12
CA LEU A 337 27.48 -2.50 17.03
C LEU A 337 28.02 -3.52 16.03
N TYR A 338 27.56 -3.41 14.79
CA TYR A 338 27.94 -4.24 13.66
C TYR A 338 28.83 -3.43 12.71
N GLN A 339 30.09 -3.82 12.63
CA GLN A 339 31.05 -3.23 11.70
C GLN A 339 30.87 -3.85 10.30
N ASN A 340 30.71 -3.03 9.28
CA ASN A 340 30.60 -3.47 7.88
C ASN A 340 31.99 -3.67 7.23
N ASP A 341 32.05 -4.41 6.13
CA ASP A 341 33.27 -4.62 5.34
C ASP A 341 33.23 -3.98 3.93
N GLY A 342 32.25 -3.11 3.71
CA GLY A 342 31.99 -2.43 2.44
C GLY A 342 31.40 -3.34 1.36
N GLN A 343 30.99 -4.57 1.71
CA GLN A 343 30.35 -5.52 0.81
C GLN A 343 29.02 -6.04 1.37
N GLY A 344 28.47 -5.35 2.37
CA GLY A 344 27.23 -5.71 3.05
C GLY A 344 27.38 -6.89 4.02
N PHE A 345 28.61 -7.24 4.42
CA PHE A 345 28.85 -8.26 5.45
C PHE A 345 29.31 -7.62 6.76
N PHE A 346 28.60 -7.98 7.83
CA PHE A 346 28.85 -7.41 9.14
C PHE A 346 29.70 -8.31 10.05
N THR A 347 30.38 -7.68 11.00
CA THR A 347 31.04 -8.28 12.16
C THR A 347 30.51 -7.65 13.44
N ASP A 348 30.09 -8.46 14.41
CA ASP A 348 29.72 -7.97 15.75
C ASP A 348 30.98 -7.57 16.52
N VAL A 349 31.15 -6.26 16.72
CA VAL A 349 32.31 -5.67 17.41
C VAL A 349 31.96 -5.11 18.81
N THR A 350 30.74 -5.32 19.26
CA THR A 350 30.15 -4.76 20.50
C THR A 350 31.07 -4.86 21.73
N ASP A 351 31.63 -6.04 21.98
CA ASP A 351 32.48 -6.29 23.16
C ASP A 351 33.86 -5.64 23.05
N VAL A 352 34.42 -5.56 21.83
CA VAL A 352 35.77 -5.03 21.61
C VAL A 352 35.78 -3.51 21.53
N THR A 353 34.68 -2.90 21.08
CA THR A 353 34.50 -1.45 21.03
C THR A 353 33.99 -0.87 22.36
N GLY A 354 33.38 -1.68 23.23
CA GLY A 354 33.01 -1.28 24.60
C GLY A 354 31.56 -0.81 24.77
N VAL A 355 30.68 -1.06 23.79
CA VAL A 355 29.28 -0.57 23.78
C VAL A 355 28.25 -1.56 24.32
N ALA A 356 28.70 -2.69 24.89
CA ALA A 356 27.82 -3.77 25.37
C ALA A 356 26.89 -3.39 26.54
N ASP A 357 27.26 -2.40 27.39
CA ASP A 357 26.46 -1.95 28.54
C ASP A 357 25.37 -0.96 28.10
N GLY A 358 24.43 -1.46 27.31
CA GLY A 358 23.41 -0.65 26.65
C GLY A 358 22.03 -0.63 27.32
N ASN A 359 21.74 -1.48 28.33
CA ASN A 359 20.42 -1.52 28.98
C ASN A 359 19.26 -1.82 28.00
N TRP A 360 17.98 -1.62 28.38
CA TRP A 360 16.85 -1.77 27.44
C TRP A 360 16.68 -0.51 26.60
N GLY A 361 17.27 -0.53 25.40
CA GLY A 361 17.33 0.62 24.48
C GLY A 361 16.15 0.75 23.52
N TRP A 362 15.90 1.98 23.07
CA TRP A 362 14.88 2.36 22.07
C TRP A 362 15.50 3.23 20.97
N GLY A 363 15.12 4.50 20.81
CA GLY A 363 15.74 5.42 19.84
C GLY A 363 17.24 5.62 20.08
N ALA A 364 18.01 5.65 19.00
CA ALA A 364 19.46 5.88 19.00
C ALA A 364 19.85 6.87 17.90
N CYS A 365 20.97 7.58 18.10
CA CYS A 365 21.58 8.44 17.10
C CYS A 365 23.10 8.31 17.14
N MET A 366 23.73 8.41 15.96
CA MET A 366 25.16 8.55 15.79
C MET A 366 25.46 9.97 15.33
N LYS A 367 26.14 10.76 16.17
CA LYS A 367 26.51 12.15 15.90
C LYS A 367 27.84 12.46 16.57
N ASP A 368 28.57 13.40 15.99
CA ASP A 368 29.81 13.95 16.55
C ASP A 368 29.42 15.10 17.49
N PHE A 369 29.31 14.83 18.80
CA PHE A 369 28.81 15.81 19.78
C PHE A 369 29.91 16.71 20.32
N ASP A 370 31.18 16.33 20.18
CA ASP A 370 32.31 17.05 20.74
C ASP A 370 33.24 17.69 19.68
N HIS A 371 32.89 17.54 18.41
CA HIS A 371 33.51 18.09 17.21
C HIS A 371 34.90 17.54 16.90
N ASP A 372 35.22 16.34 17.37
CA ASP A 372 36.52 15.71 17.13
C ASP A 372 36.63 14.98 15.79
N GLY A 373 35.50 14.79 15.09
CA GLY A 373 35.40 14.15 13.78
C GLY A 373 35.00 12.67 13.82
N ASP A 374 34.87 12.08 15.01
CA ASP A 374 34.43 10.71 15.22
C ASP A 374 32.96 10.69 15.67
N LEU A 375 32.19 9.69 15.23
CA LEU A 375 30.77 9.59 15.61
C LEU A 375 30.63 8.94 17.00
N ASP A 376 29.97 9.64 17.92
CA ASP A 376 29.52 9.10 19.20
C ASP A 376 28.16 8.41 19.08
N ILE A 377 27.77 7.65 20.10
CA ILE A 377 26.47 6.99 20.17
C ILE A 377 25.70 7.48 21.41
N PHE A 378 24.51 8.02 21.17
CA PHE A 378 23.52 8.27 22.23
C PHE A 378 22.26 7.44 21.98
N HIS A 379 21.72 6.85 23.05
CA HIS A 379 20.42 6.16 22.97
C HIS A 379 19.61 6.27 24.26
N VAL A 380 18.29 6.17 24.12
CA VAL A 380 17.34 6.29 25.23
C VAL A 380 16.90 4.92 25.76
N ASN A 381 16.57 4.83 27.04
CA ASN A 381 16.27 3.56 27.71
C ASN A 381 14.95 3.55 28.51
N GLY A 382 14.49 2.34 28.81
CA GLY A 382 13.61 2.04 29.94
C GLY A 382 12.30 1.33 29.59
N TRP A 383 11.77 0.60 30.56
CA TRP A 383 10.50 -0.14 30.47
C TRP A 383 9.76 -0.14 31.82
N GLU A 384 8.50 0.29 31.86
CA GLU A 384 7.80 0.59 33.12
C GLU A 384 7.41 -0.67 33.92
N ASP A 385 7.01 -1.73 33.23
CA ASP A 385 6.45 -2.92 33.86
C ASP A 385 7.49 -3.71 34.67
N TRP A 386 8.78 -3.54 34.38
CA TRP A 386 9.87 -4.35 34.96
C TRP A 386 10.74 -3.47 35.86
N GLU A 387 10.82 -3.83 37.16
CA GLU A 387 11.44 -2.98 38.19
C GLU A 387 12.90 -2.63 37.90
N GLU A 388 13.64 -3.51 37.24
CA GLU A 388 15.04 -3.29 36.88
C GLU A 388 15.23 -2.25 35.75
N TYR A 389 14.28 -2.15 34.81
CA TYR A 389 14.36 -1.26 33.65
C TYR A 389 13.61 0.08 33.85
N ARG A 390 12.82 0.21 34.92
CA ARG A 390 11.92 1.37 35.14
C ARG A 390 12.65 2.72 35.21
N THR A 391 13.82 2.75 35.86
CA THR A 391 14.56 3.98 36.14
C THR A 391 15.93 4.03 35.46
N GLU A 392 16.10 3.25 34.39
CA GLU A 392 17.37 3.21 33.67
C GLU A 392 17.60 4.51 32.90
N PRO A 393 18.75 5.17 33.09
CA PRO A 393 19.07 6.35 32.33
C PRO A 393 19.40 6.00 30.87
N SER A 394 19.32 6.98 29.99
CA SER A 394 19.92 6.93 28.65
C SER A 394 21.42 6.58 28.71
N ARG A 395 21.99 6.19 27.57
CA ARG A 395 23.42 5.89 27.44
C ARG A 395 24.06 6.85 26.46
N PHE A 396 25.31 7.20 26.77
CA PHE A 396 26.19 8.00 25.94
C PHE A 396 27.54 7.28 25.87
N PHE A 397 27.97 6.98 24.65
CA PHE A 397 29.24 6.34 24.34
C PHE A 397 30.05 7.31 23.50
N GLU A 398 31.08 7.89 24.11
CA GLU A 398 32.01 8.83 23.47
C GLU A 398 33.06 8.04 22.70
N ASN A 399 33.19 8.28 21.41
CA ASN A 399 34.22 7.66 20.58
C ASN A 399 35.59 8.21 20.98
N GLN A 400 36.63 7.39 20.96
CA GLN A 400 37.98 7.78 21.39
C GLN A 400 38.94 7.96 20.21
N GLY A 401 38.44 7.85 18.97
CA GLY A 401 39.20 7.93 17.72
C GLY A 401 40.15 6.76 17.46
N ASP A 402 40.07 5.70 18.27
CA ASP A 402 40.82 4.45 18.08
C ASP A 402 39.93 3.23 17.79
N GLY A 403 38.66 3.50 17.45
CA GLY A 403 37.61 2.49 17.23
C GLY A 403 37.02 1.93 18.53
N THR A 404 37.34 2.49 19.68
CA THR A 404 36.72 2.14 20.98
C THR A 404 35.94 3.31 21.57
N PHE A 405 34.99 2.99 22.44
CA PHE A 405 34.12 3.95 23.09
C PHE A 405 34.31 3.97 24.60
N THR A 406 34.27 5.15 25.18
CA THR A 406 34.13 5.37 26.62
C THR A 406 32.68 5.65 26.95
N ARG A 407 32.07 4.82 27.80
CA ARG A 407 30.74 5.11 28.34
C ARG A 407 30.81 6.26 29.36
N LEU A 408 30.18 7.39 29.03
CA LEU A 408 30.03 8.52 29.94
C LEU A 408 28.90 8.28 30.94
N ASP A 409 28.98 8.90 32.11
CA ASP A 409 27.83 9.01 33.02
C ASP A 409 26.99 10.20 32.57
N VAL A 410 25.79 9.92 32.04
CA VAL A 410 24.88 10.93 31.50
C VAL A 410 24.52 12.01 32.53
N PHE A 411 24.55 11.70 33.84
CA PHE A 411 24.32 12.70 34.89
C PHE A 411 25.49 13.66 35.08
N ASP A 412 26.72 13.21 34.84
CA ASP A 412 27.92 14.05 34.96
C ASP A 412 28.01 15.05 33.80
N ILE A 413 27.47 14.70 32.64
CA ILE A 413 27.34 15.58 31.47
C ILE A 413 25.99 16.31 31.41
N GLY A 414 25.13 16.22 32.45
CA GLY A 414 23.94 17.07 32.59
C GLY A 414 22.63 16.55 31.96
N ILE A 415 22.62 15.34 31.42
CA ILE A 415 21.41 14.65 30.96
C ILE A 415 20.72 13.99 32.17
N ILE A 416 19.79 14.71 32.79
CA ILE A 416 19.21 14.37 34.10
C ILE A 416 18.00 13.43 34.06
N GLY A 417 17.52 13.07 32.87
CA GLY A 417 16.34 12.22 32.67
C GLY A 417 16.52 10.80 33.22
N ARG A 418 15.44 10.19 33.70
CA ARG A 418 15.43 8.80 34.19
C ARG A 418 14.32 8.01 33.51
N GLY A 419 14.70 7.15 32.56
CA GLY A 419 13.84 6.14 31.95
C GLY A 419 12.70 6.65 31.06
N GLN A 420 12.06 5.70 30.38
CA GLN A 420 10.88 5.84 29.51
C GLN A 420 11.06 6.70 28.24
N GLY A 421 12.27 6.82 27.73
CA GLY A 421 12.48 7.39 26.39
C GLY A 421 11.98 6.43 25.31
N ARG A 422 11.37 6.97 24.24
CA ARG A 422 10.99 6.25 23.02
C ARG A 422 11.62 6.92 21.81
N GLY A 423 10.97 7.94 21.27
CA GLY A 423 11.46 8.71 20.13
C GLY A 423 12.63 9.63 20.48
N LEU A 424 13.50 9.86 19.50
CA LEU A 424 14.72 10.65 19.63
C LEU A 424 14.88 11.55 18.39
N ALA A 425 15.45 12.74 18.54
CA ALA A 425 16.02 13.51 17.43
C ALA A 425 17.28 14.22 17.91
N CYS A 426 18.36 14.15 17.12
CA CYS A 426 19.66 14.76 17.44
C CYS A 426 20.01 15.80 16.36
N PHE A 427 19.92 17.08 16.69
CA PHE A 427 20.05 18.21 15.76
C PHE A 427 20.48 19.49 16.49
N ASP A 428 20.98 20.48 15.76
CA ASP A 428 21.35 21.79 16.29
C ASP A 428 20.13 22.73 16.29
N ALA A 429 19.54 22.95 17.47
CA ALA A 429 18.25 23.64 17.61
C ALA A 429 18.34 25.17 17.61
N ASP A 430 19.51 25.79 17.77
CA ASP A 430 19.67 27.26 17.77
C ASP A 430 20.79 27.74 16.81
N ARG A 431 21.25 26.83 15.95
CA ARG A 431 22.22 27.09 14.89
C ARG A 431 23.59 27.53 15.41
N ASP A 432 23.98 27.11 16.61
CA ASP A 432 25.30 27.40 17.20
C ASP A 432 26.37 26.35 16.85
N GLY A 433 25.97 25.24 16.23
CA GLY A 433 26.80 24.13 15.79
C GLY A 433 26.79 22.92 16.71
N ASP A 434 26.41 23.10 17.97
CA ASP A 434 26.51 22.05 18.96
C ASP A 434 25.27 21.15 18.85
N ILE A 435 25.47 19.84 18.65
CA ILE A 435 24.32 18.92 18.48
C ILE A 435 23.55 18.77 19.80
N ASP A 436 22.26 19.14 19.77
CA ASP A 436 21.32 18.97 20.87
C ASP A 436 20.60 17.61 20.81
N ILE A 437 19.93 17.27 21.91
CA ILE A 437 19.21 16.01 22.04
C ILE A 437 17.76 16.27 22.46
N LEU A 438 16.82 15.96 21.58
CA LEU A 438 15.39 15.92 21.89
C LEU A 438 14.95 14.50 22.22
N VAL A 439 14.39 14.30 23.41
CA VAL A 439 13.83 13.02 23.86
C VAL A 439 12.32 13.10 24.01
N VAL A 440 11.62 12.19 23.33
CA VAL A 440 10.18 11.93 23.51
C VAL A 440 10.03 10.85 24.58
N ASN A 441 9.62 11.27 25.78
CA ASN A 441 9.42 10.38 26.92
C ASN A 441 7.94 10.04 27.09
N LEU A 442 7.64 8.77 27.38
CA LEU A 442 6.31 8.38 27.81
C LEU A 442 6.07 8.78 29.27
N ASN A 443 4.86 9.30 29.54
CA ASN A 443 4.42 9.72 30.88
C ASN A 443 5.33 10.78 31.53
N HIS A 444 5.97 11.62 30.73
CA HIS A 444 6.68 12.82 31.17
C HIS A 444 5.80 14.06 30.92
N PRO A 445 5.77 15.07 31.81
CA PRO A 445 4.90 16.24 31.66
C PRO A 445 5.16 17.07 30.40
N HIS A 446 6.37 17.00 29.84
CA HIS A 446 6.81 17.80 28.69
C HIS A 446 7.78 16.99 27.80
N LEU A 447 7.93 17.36 26.53
CA LEU A 447 9.07 16.93 25.71
C LEU A 447 10.37 17.46 26.31
N VAL A 448 11.48 16.75 26.12
CA VAL A 448 12.73 17.07 26.81
C VAL A 448 13.81 17.41 25.79
N LEU A 449 14.15 18.70 25.70
CA LEU A 449 15.29 19.19 24.93
C LEU A 449 16.49 19.42 25.84
N TYR A 450 17.58 18.70 25.56
CA TYR A 450 18.89 18.89 26.16
C TYR A 450 19.77 19.70 25.21
N ARG A 451 20.07 20.93 25.61
CA ARG A 451 20.92 21.86 24.89
C ARG A 451 22.39 21.52 25.12
N ASN A 452 23.17 21.25 24.07
CA ASN A 452 24.61 21.10 24.17
C ASN A 452 25.23 22.49 24.30
N ASN A 453 25.69 22.83 25.50
CA ASN A 453 26.30 24.12 25.80
C ASN A 453 27.77 23.91 26.19
N SER A 454 28.41 22.94 25.55
CA SER A 454 29.79 22.60 25.82
C SER A 454 30.71 23.75 25.41
N THR A 455 31.90 23.80 25.99
CA THR A 455 32.89 24.83 25.66
C THR A 455 34.12 24.17 25.08
N ASN A 456 34.72 24.80 24.06
CA ASN A 456 35.93 24.33 23.39
C ASN A 456 35.78 23.04 22.54
N LEU A 457 34.59 22.73 22.02
CA LEU A 457 34.37 21.55 21.18
C LEU A 457 35.28 21.52 19.94
N GLY A 458 35.37 22.64 19.22
CA GLY A 458 36.16 22.73 17.99
C GLY A 458 35.39 23.52 16.96
N ASN A 459 35.78 23.36 15.70
CA ASN A 459 35.07 23.91 14.56
C ASN A 459 34.15 22.86 13.95
N TYR A 460 33.07 23.31 13.32
CA TYR A 460 32.09 22.45 12.68
C TYR A 460 31.70 22.94 11.28
N VAL A 461 31.08 22.06 10.50
CA VAL A 461 30.45 22.35 9.22
C VAL A 461 29.14 21.57 9.14
N VAL A 462 28.03 22.26 8.85
CA VAL A 462 26.74 21.62 8.53
C VAL A 462 26.48 21.77 7.04
N ILE A 463 26.06 20.68 6.39
CA ILE A 463 25.70 20.65 4.97
C ILE A 463 24.21 20.36 4.83
N LYS A 464 23.49 21.27 4.16
CA LYS A 464 22.16 21.06 3.57
C LYS A 464 22.33 20.86 2.06
N LEU A 465 21.51 20.02 1.44
CA LEU A 465 21.54 19.80 0.00
C LEU A 465 20.28 20.35 -0.68
N ARG A 466 20.44 20.79 -1.93
CA ARG A 466 19.33 21.12 -2.83
C ARG A 466 19.55 20.44 -4.17
N GLY A 467 18.76 19.40 -4.44
CA GLY A 467 18.75 18.65 -5.69
C GLY A 467 18.20 19.48 -6.86
N SER A 468 18.60 19.11 -8.07
CA SER A 468 18.15 19.76 -9.31
C SER A 468 17.01 19.02 -10.02
N GLY A 469 16.75 17.76 -9.64
CA GLY A 469 15.63 16.93 -10.10
C GLY A 469 14.52 16.78 -9.05
N SER A 470 13.78 15.67 -9.12
CA SER A 470 12.64 15.39 -8.23
C SER A 470 13.00 15.14 -6.76
N ASN A 471 14.20 14.62 -6.48
CA ASN A 471 14.71 14.48 -5.12
C ASN A 471 15.32 15.81 -4.65
N THR A 472 14.47 16.80 -4.38
CA THR A 472 14.84 18.21 -4.16
C THR A 472 15.71 18.44 -2.92
N TYR A 473 15.67 17.53 -1.94
CA TYR A 473 16.52 17.57 -0.74
C TYR A 473 17.77 16.68 -0.85
N GLY A 474 17.95 15.93 -1.95
CA GLY A 474 19.08 15.02 -2.13
C GLY A 474 19.10 13.87 -1.12
N VAL A 475 17.93 13.36 -0.74
CA VAL A 475 17.78 12.22 0.18
C VAL A 475 18.57 11.03 -0.35
N GLY A 476 19.40 10.45 0.51
CA GLY A 476 20.31 9.35 0.22
C GLY A 476 21.69 9.78 -0.31
N ALA A 477 21.94 11.06 -0.61
CA ALA A 477 23.24 11.51 -1.14
C ALA A 477 24.38 11.28 -0.14
N LEU A 478 25.57 10.94 -0.67
CA LEU A 478 26.78 10.74 0.11
C LEU A 478 27.60 12.03 0.16
N VAL A 479 27.91 12.51 1.36
CA VAL A 479 28.71 13.69 1.61
C VAL A 479 30.04 13.27 2.23
N THR A 480 31.11 13.43 1.47
CA THR A 480 32.49 13.23 1.91
C THR A 480 33.09 14.58 2.28
N LEU A 481 33.60 14.73 3.50
CA LEU A 481 34.39 15.88 3.93
C LEU A 481 35.85 15.45 4.16
N THR A 482 36.80 16.16 3.54
CA THR A 482 38.24 15.91 3.68
C THR A 482 38.94 17.12 4.29
N THR A 483 39.68 16.89 5.38
CA THR A 483 40.53 17.90 6.04
C THR A 483 42.00 17.52 5.96
N SER A 484 42.88 18.31 6.58
CA SER A 484 44.27 17.90 6.80
C SER A 484 44.44 16.75 7.80
N GLU A 485 43.40 16.45 8.59
CA GLU A 485 43.43 15.48 9.68
C GLU A 485 42.82 14.13 9.29
N GLY A 486 41.88 14.12 8.35
CA GLY A 486 41.25 12.87 7.89
C GLY A 486 40.15 13.10 6.87
N LYS A 487 39.41 12.02 6.59
CA LYS A 487 38.20 12.01 5.76
C LYS A 487 37.04 11.52 6.65
N GLN A 488 35.89 12.15 6.53
CA GLN A 488 34.62 11.74 7.14
C GLN A 488 33.57 11.55 6.05
N ILE A 489 32.68 10.57 6.19
CA ILE A 489 31.56 10.32 5.27
C ILE A 489 30.24 10.33 6.04
N ARG A 490 29.21 10.95 5.47
CA ARG A 490 27.82 10.92 5.98
C ARG A 490 26.86 10.71 4.80
N GLN A 491 25.78 9.97 5.02
CA GLN A 491 24.65 9.94 4.11
C GLN A 491 23.56 10.89 4.60
N LEU A 492 22.94 11.65 3.70
CA LEU A 492 21.85 12.56 4.02
C LEU A 492 20.51 11.82 4.01
N GLY A 493 19.70 11.93 5.06
CA GLY A 493 18.36 11.30 5.11
C GLY A 493 18.42 9.78 5.06
N ALA A 494 17.31 9.13 4.68
CA ALA A 494 17.14 7.67 4.61
C ALA A 494 17.52 6.88 5.89
N SER A 495 17.61 7.59 7.02
CA SER A 495 17.89 7.03 8.33
C SER A 495 16.74 7.32 9.27
N ASN A 496 16.05 6.26 9.65
CA ASN A 496 15.01 6.31 10.65
C ASN A 496 15.60 5.97 12.01
N ASN A 497 15.13 6.65 13.03
CA ASN A 497 15.31 6.17 14.40
C ASN A 497 13.98 5.59 14.89
N PHE A 498 13.93 5.09 16.12
CA PHE A 498 12.75 4.39 16.61
C PHE A 498 11.52 5.32 16.66
N ALA A 499 10.58 5.11 15.73
CA ALA A 499 9.38 5.91 15.51
C ALA A 499 9.63 7.41 15.26
N SER A 500 10.88 7.85 15.00
CA SER A 500 11.18 9.27 14.76
C SER A 500 12.19 9.45 13.63
N HIS A 501 12.13 10.63 13.02
CA HIS A 501 12.92 11.00 11.85
C HIS A 501 13.81 12.22 12.14
N ASN A 502 15.08 12.16 11.74
CA ASN A 502 16.06 13.25 11.89
C ASN A 502 15.91 14.29 10.75
N PRO A 503 16.41 15.53 10.91
CA PRO A 503 16.33 16.52 9.84
C PRO A 503 17.23 16.18 8.64
N LEU A 504 16.87 16.71 7.46
CA LEU A 504 17.61 16.57 6.20
C LEU A 504 18.84 17.50 6.15
N GLU A 505 19.76 17.30 7.09
CA GLU A 505 21.07 17.96 7.14
C GLU A 505 22.14 17.04 7.77
N VAL A 506 23.40 17.18 7.33
CA VAL A 506 24.53 16.42 7.90
C VAL A 506 25.52 17.35 8.61
N HIS A 507 26.03 16.89 9.75
CA HIS A 507 26.95 17.62 10.61
C HIS A 507 28.34 16.95 10.60
N PHE A 508 29.38 17.78 10.57
CA PHE A 508 30.79 17.38 10.67
C PHE A 508 31.49 18.24 11.70
N GLY A 509 32.00 17.65 12.78
CA GLY A 509 33.06 18.26 13.56
C GLY A 509 34.39 18.11 12.83
N ILE A 510 35.22 19.16 12.89
CA ILE A 510 36.51 19.21 12.18
C ILE A 510 37.64 19.67 13.11
N GLY A 511 37.43 19.52 14.42
CA GLY A 511 38.41 19.83 15.45
C GLY A 511 38.93 21.26 15.33
N THR A 512 40.24 21.44 15.27
CA THR A 512 40.83 22.79 15.17
C THR A 512 41.04 23.29 13.73
N VAL A 513 40.67 22.47 12.74
CA VAL A 513 40.89 22.78 11.33
C VAL A 513 39.95 23.90 10.85
N THR A 514 40.44 24.72 9.92
CA THR A 514 39.68 25.88 9.38
C THR A 514 39.40 25.79 7.88
N GLU A 515 39.84 24.72 7.22
CA GLU A 515 39.69 24.49 5.77
C GLU A 515 39.35 23.02 5.53
N ALA A 516 38.40 22.76 4.63
CA ALA A 516 37.99 21.42 4.24
C ALA A 516 37.58 21.39 2.76
N GLU A 517 37.62 20.23 2.13
CA GLU A 517 37.04 19.99 0.81
C GLU A 517 35.86 19.04 0.96
N VAL A 518 34.71 19.42 0.42
CA VAL A 518 33.48 18.61 0.44
C VAL A 518 33.22 18.08 -0.97
N LEU A 519 32.95 16.78 -1.06
CA LEU A 519 32.45 16.09 -2.25
C LEU A 519 31.05 15.54 -1.93
N VAL A 520 30.05 15.97 -2.69
CA VAL A 520 28.71 15.40 -2.68
C VAL A 520 28.55 14.46 -3.87
N GLU A 521 28.15 13.23 -3.63
CA GLU A 521 27.69 12.28 -4.64
C GLU A 521 26.18 12.16 -4.54
N TRP A 522 25.47 12.59 -5.59
CA TRP A 522 23.99 12.63 -5.61
C TRP A 522 23.40 11.26 -5.91
N MET A 523 22.20 10.99 -5.37
CA MET A 523 21.40 9.80 -5.67
C MET A 523 20.57 10.02 -6.93
N ASP A 524 21.25 10.11 -8.07
CA ASP A 524 20.64 10.10 -9.40
C ASP A 524 21.27 8.97 -10.24
N GLN A 525 20.62 8.59 -11.34
CA GLN A 525 21.08 7.48 -12.20
C GLN A 525 22.53 7.65 -12.71
N ASP A 526 22.97 8.90 -12.88
CA ASP A 526 24.32 9.24 -13.36
C ASP A 526 25.35 9.41 -12.23
N ARG A 527 24.93 9.33 -10.96
CA ARG A 527 25.71 9.62 -9.75
C ARG A 527 26.55 10.89 -9.90
N THR A 528 25.87 11.98 -10.26
CA THR A 528 26.52 13.28 -10.44
C THR A 528 27.23 13.71 -9.15
N THR A 529 28.23 14.59 -9.27
CA THR A 529 29.04 15.01 -8.13
C THR A 529 29.21 16.52 -8.05
N THR A 530 29.26 17.06 -6.83
CA THR A 530 29.57 18.47 -6.55
C THR A 530 30.76 18.61 -5.61
N ASP A 531 31.76 19.40 -6.01
CA ASP A 531 32.88 19.78 -5.15
C ASP A 531 32.69 21.18 -4.54
N LEU A 532 33.00 21.35 -3.27
CA LEU A 532 33.02 22.64 -2.57
C LEU A 532 34.22 22.76 -1.63
N SER A 533 35.00 23.83 -1.79
CA SER A 533 36.06 24.19 -0.84
C SER A 533 35.51 25.07 0.29
N ILE A 534 35.60 24.58 1.52
CA ILE A 534 35.25 25.30 2.75
C ILE A 534 36.42 26.20 3.15
N THR A 535 36.16 27.51 3.16
CA THR A 535 37.14 28.53 3.57
C THR A 535 36.72 29.30 4.84
N GLU A 536 35.51 29.03 5.34
CA GLU A 536 34.96 29.56 6.58
C GLU A 536 34.27 28.42 7.33
N VAL A 537 34.61 28.23 8.61
CA VAL A 537 34.04 27.16 9.45
C VAL A 537 32.99 27.74 10.41
N ASN A 538 32.28 26.89 11.14
CA ASN A 538 31.24 27.22 12.11
C ASN A 538 30.01 27.85 11.46
N ARG A 539 29.48 27.16 10.44
CA ARG A 539 28.31 27.62 9.70
C ARG A 539 27.65 26.49 8.92
N VAL A 540 26.41 26.74 8.53
CA VAL A 540 25.65 25.94 7.57
C VAL A 540 26.01 26.34 6.14
N TYR A 541 26.17 25.35 5.29
CA TYR A 541 26.33 25.47 3.84
C TYR A 541 25.18 24.76 3.13
N THR A 542 24.53 25.44 2.20
CA THR A 542 23.62 24.80 1.25
C THR A 542 24.38 24.51 -0.03
N ILE A 543 24.52 23.24 -0.40
CA ILE A 543 25.14 22.81 -1.65
C ILE A 543 24.03 22.48 -2.64
N GLU A 544 23.99 23.25 -3.73
CA GLU A 544 23.09 22.99 -4.84
C GLU A 544 23.73 21.95 -5.77
N GLN A 545 22.96 20.95 -6.18
CA GLN A 545 23.32 20.09 -7.29
C GLN A 545 23.52 21.01 -8.50
N PRO A 546 24.64 20.90 -9.23
CA PRO A 546 24.87 21.68 -10.43
C PRO A 546 23.63 21.57 -11.29
N ALA A 547 22.97 22.70 -11.52
CA ALA A 547 21.79 22.74 -12.37
C ALA A 547 22.18 22.03 -13.66
N GLN A 548 21.59 20.88 -13.94
CA GLN A 548 21.59 20.45 -15.32
C GLN A 548 20.77 21.52 -16.03
N ASP A 549 21.33 22.16 -17.06
CA ASP A 549 20.70 23.30 -17.72
C ASP A 549 19.23 22.96 -18.08
N GLY A 550 18.23 23.51 -17.36
CA GLY A 550 16.82 23.23 -17.61
C GLY A 550 15.90 23.40 -16.38
N LEU A 551 14.59 23.39 -16.62
CA LEU A 551 13.48 23.29 -15.67
C LEU A 551 12.97 21.85 -15.68
N GLN A 552 12.60 21.30 -14.52
CA GLN A 552 12.13 19.91 -14.44
C GLN A 552 10.77 19.76 -15.12
N LEU A 553 10.70 18.79 -16.03
CA LEU A 553 9.49 18.19 -16.56
C LEU A 553 9.34 16.80 -15.94
N SER A 554 8.23 16.57 -15.24
CA SER A 554 7.82 15.22 -14.83
C SER A 554 6.69 14.73 -15.76
N VAL A 555 6.87 13.59 -16.42
CA VAL A 555 5.92 12.92 -17.30
C VAL A 555 5.42 11.64 -16.64
N GLN A 556 4.28 11.72 -15.99
CA GLN A 556 3.65 10.58 -15.34
C GLN A 556 3.01 9.64 -16.36
N PHE A 557 3.28 8.35 -16.21
CA PHE A 557 2.84 7.27 -17.12
C PHE A 557 3.25 7.52 -18.58
N GLY A 558 4.44 8.07 -18.78
CA GLY A 558 5.04 8.29 -20.08
C GLY A 558 6.55 8.50 -20.01
N ASP A 559 7.13 8.76 -21.17
CA ASP A 559 8.52 9.14 -21.37
C ASP A 559 8.59 10.62 -21.75
N GLY A 560 9.72 11.24 -21.42
CA GLY A 560 10.00 12.65 -21.72
C GLY A 560 10.29 13.48 -20.47
N ASP A 561 10.45 12.84 -19.32
CA ASP A 561 11.00 13.45 -18.11
C ASP A 561 12.39 14.02 -18.34
N GLY A 562 12.70 15.08 -17.60
CA GLY A 562 14.05 15.61 -17.54
C GLY A 562 14.09 17.13 -17.39
N LEU A 563 15.29 17.67 -17.59
CA LEU A 563 15.56 19.09 -17.44
C LEU A 563 15.60 19.76 -18.82
N TYR A 564 14.77 20.80 -19.00
CA TYR A 564 14.57 21.46 -20.29
C TYR A 564 14.48 22.99 -20.15
N ALA A 565 15.01 23.76 -21.10
CA ALA A 565 14.96 25.22 -21.01
C ALA A 565 13.51 25.74 -21.13
N ALA A 566 13.20 26.88 -20.49
CA ALA A 566 11.90 27.54 -20.68
C ALA A 566 11.64 27.84 -22.18
N GLY A 567 10.47 27.42 -22.69
CA GLY A 567 10.10 27.51 -24.10
C GLY A 567 10.76 26.45 -25.00
N GLU A 568 11.53 25.51 -24.44
CA GLU A 568 11.97 24.32 -25.15
C GLU A 568 10.77 23.41 -25.44
N VAL A 569 10.75 22.82 -26.63
CA VAL A 569 9.70 21.90 -27.05
C VAL A 569 10.23 20.48 -26.95
N VAL A 570 9.67 19.74 -26.01
CA VAL A 570 10.00 18.36 -25.68
C VAL A 570 9.04 17.43 -26.42
N GLU A 571 9.50 16.29 -26.90
CA GLU A 571 8.62 15.20 -27.34
C GLU A 571 8.34 14.31 -26.14
N ILE A 572 7.07 14.18 -25.76
CA ILE A 572 6.62 13.30 -24.70
C ILE A 572 5.82 12.14 -25.31
N THR A 573 5.93 10.94 -24.75
CA THR A 573 5.24 9.74 -25.25
C THR A 573 4.61 8.99 -24.11
N ALA A 574 3.31 8.72 -24.17
CA ALA A 574 2.62 7.95 -23.14
C ALA A 574 3.14 6.52 -23.16
N SER A 575 3.22 5.90 -21.98
CA SER A 575 3.60 4.49 -21.86
C SER A 575 2.64 3.61 -22.67
N GLU A 576 3.13 2.44 -23.08
CA GLU A 576 2.29 1.48 -23.80
C GLU A 576 1.09 1.10 -22.91
N PRO A 577 -0.16 1.25 -23.40
CA PRO A 577 -1.32 0.91 -22.60
C PRO A 577 -1.35 -0.59 -22.28
N ALA A 578 -1.82 -0.93 -21.07
CA ALA A 578 -2.13 -2.30 -20.70
C ALA A 578 -3.15 -2.94 -21.68
N GLU A 579 -3.18 -4.28 -21.71
CA GLU A 579 -4.15 -5.00 -22.53
C GLU A 579 -5.59 -4.58 -22.17
N GLY A 580 -6.38 -4.26 -23.19
CA GLY A 580 -7.74 -3.73 -23.01
C GLY A 580 -7.83 -2.24 -22.63
N TYR A 581 -6.71 -1.51 -22.56
CA TYR A 581 -6.68 -0.07 -22.33
C TYR A 581 -6.26 0.73 -23.57
N HIS A 582 -6.62 2.00 -23.58
CA HIS A 582 -6.27 2.94 -24.63
C HIS A 582 -5.80 4.26 -24.03
N PHE A 583 -4.69 4.80 -24.56
CA PHE A 583 -4.28 6.17 -24.27
C PHE A 583 -5.45 7.12 -24.59
N SER A 584 -5.78 8.01 -23.65
CA SER A 584 -6.92 8.91 -23.71
C SER A 584 -6.50 10.35 -23.99
N HIS A 585 -5.76 10.93 -23.06
CA HIS A 585 -5.28 12.29 -23.16
C HIS A 585 -4.16 12.56 -22.15
N TRP A 586 -3.48 13.67 -22.35
CA TRP A 586 -2.56 14.26 -21.40
C TRP A 586 -3.23 15.38 -20.61
N ILE A 587 -2.90 15.49 -19.32
CA ILE A 587 -3.21 16.65 -18.47
C ILE A 587 -1.89 17.31 -18.08
N VAL A 588 -1.86 18.65 -18.03
CA VAL A 588 -0.64 19.41 -17.74
C VAL A 588 -0.87 20.42 -16.62
N SER A 589 0.07 20.53 -15.67
CA SER A 589 0.04 21.53 -14.58
C SER A 589 0.62 22.90 -15.00
N GLY A 590 1.27 22.96 -16.17
CA GLY A 590 1.82 24.17 -16.78
C GLY A 590 2.25 23.92 -18.24
N GLY A 591 2.77 24.94 -18.91
CA GLY A 591 3.30 24.81 -20.28
C GLY A 591 2.22 24.76 -21.36
N ILE A 592 2.62 24.37 -22.58
CA ILE A 592 1.71 24.23 -23.73
C ILE A 592 1.90 22.86 -24.35
N ILE A 593 0.89 22.01 -24.25
CA ILE A 593 0.86 20.74 -24.97
C ILE A 593 0.38 20.92 -26.41
N GLY A 594 0.96 20.15 -27.32
CA GLY A 594 0.65 20.17 -28.75
C GLY A 594 -0.73 19.58 -29.04
N ASP A 595 -0.79 18.28 -29.27
CA ASP A 595 -2.05 17.54 -29.33
C ASP A 595 -2.20 16.72 -28.04
N PRO A 596 -3.10 17.10 -27.11
CA PRO A 596 -3.29 16.36 -25.86
C PRO A 596 -3.88 14.97 -26.09
N HIS A 597 -4.44 14.65 -27.26
CA HIS A 597 -5.03 13.35 -27.59
C HIS A 597 -4.11 12.46 -28.46
N ALA A 598 -2.87 12.88 -28.68
CA ALA A 598 -1.84 12.06 -29.32
C ALA A 598 -0.93 11.43 -28.26
N ALA A 599 -0.80 10.09 -28.29
CA ALA A 599 0.05 9.35 -27.36
C ALA A 599 1.50 9.85 -27.38
N THR A 600 2.04 10.11 -28.58
CA THR A 600 3.26 10.90 -28.76
C THR A 600 2.88 12.31 -29.17
N THR A 601 3.32 13.30 -28.40
CA THR A 601 3.02 14.71 -28.64
C THR A 601 4.18 15.60 -28.24
N THR A 602 4.04 16.90 -28.46
CA THR A 602 5.04 17.88 -28.04
C THR A 602 4.56 18.66 -26.81
N PHE A 603 5.46 18.94 -25.88
CA PHE A 603 5.21 19.80 -24.73
C PHE A 603 6.19 20.98 -24.74
N GLU A 604 5.68 22.21 -24.77
CA GLU A 604 6.49 23.42 -24.63
C GLU A 604 6.61 23.78 -23.15
N MET A 605 7.85 23.76 -22.65
CA MET A 605 8.16 24.02 -21.26
C MET A 605 7.74 25.42 -20.80
N PRO A 606 7.06 25.54 -19.64
CA PRO A 606 6.80 26.83 -19.03
C PRO A 606 8.08 27.48 -18.47
N ALA A 607 7.95 28.64 -17.84
CA ALA A 607 9.05 29.31 -17.13
C ALA A 607 9.19 28.85 -15.66
N SER A 608 8.61 27.69 -15.34
CA SER A 608 8.59 27.02 -14.04
C SER A 608 8.70 25.52 -14.27
N VAL A 609 8.84 24.73 -13.20
CA VAL A 609 8.66 23.26 -13.29
C VAL A 609 7.25 22.92 -13.81
N ALA A 610 7.11 21.76 -14.43
CA ALA A 610 5.85 21.29 -14.98
C ALA A 610 5.70 19.78 -14.84
N THR A 611 4.45 19.34 -14.66
CA THR A 611 4.07 17.94 -14.61
C THR A 611 3.05 17.68 -15.71
N VAL A 612 3.19 16.55 -16.40
CA VAL A 612 2.33 16.10 -17.48
C VAL A 612 1.94 14.65 -17.21
N THR A 613 0.64 14.35 -17.17
CA THR A 613 0.15 13.01 -16.80
C THR A 613 -0.61 12.38 -17.96
N ALA A 614 -0.22 11.18 -18.37
CA ALA A 614 -0.94 10.38 -19.37
C ALA A 614 -2.08 9.63 -18.71
N TYR A 615 -3.29 9.80 -19.26
CA TYR A 615 -4.49 9.12 -18.82
C TYR A 615 -4.87 8.02 -19.80
N PHE A 616 -5.33 6.90 -19.26
CA PHE A 616 -5.75 5.72 -20.02
C PHE A 616 -7.20 5.37 -19.70
N LEU A 617 -7.94 4.86 -20.69
CA LEU A 617 -9.32 4.43 -20.54
C LEU A 617 -9.48 2.94 -20.91
N PRO A 618 -10.26 2.16 -20.14
CA PRO A 618 -10.54 0.77 -20.45
C PRO A 618 -11.53 0.61 -21.61
N GLY A 619 -11.39 -0.50 -22.33
CA GLY A 619 -12.34 -1.05 -23.29
C GLY A 619 -12.37 -0.35 -24.63
N VAL A 620 -13.16 0.72 -24.75
CA VAL A 620 -13.40 1.41 -26.03
C VAL A 620 -12.38 2.53 -26.25
N SER A 621 -11.82 2.59 -27.47
CA SER A 621 -10.93 3.68 -27.88
C SER A 621 -11.58 5.06 -27.64
N PRO A 622 -10.84 6.09 -27.18
CA PRO A 622 -11.35 7.45 -27.03
C PRO A 622 -11.98 8.01 -28.32
N SER A 623 -11.49 7.60 -29.49
CA SER A 623 -12.01 8.02 -30.80
C SER A 623 -13.29 7.29 -31.24
N ALA A 624 -13.76 6.29 -30.48
CA ALA A 624 -14.99 5.59 -30.79
C ALA A 624 -16.22 6.48 -30.53
N ASP A 625 -17.14 6.49 -31.49
CA ASP A 625 -18.44 7.16 -31.39
C ASP A 625 -19.40 6.22 -30.63
N VAL A 626 -19.38 6.31 -29.31
CA VAL A 626 -20.19 5.51 -28.39
C VAL A 626 -20.76 6.39 -27.27
N SER A 627 -21.88 5.97 -26.70
CA SER A 627 -22.55 6.73 -25.64
C SER A 627 -21.75 6.82 -24.35
N VAL A 628 -22.04 7.82 -23.50
CA VAL A 628 -21.42 7.93 -22.18
C VAL A 628 -21.76 6.73 -21.28
N ALA A 629 -22.96 6.16 -21.40
CA ALA A 629 -23.35 4.96 -20.65
C ALA A 629 -22.48 3.77 -21.04
N ARG A 630 -22.19 3.62 -22.33
CA ARG A 630 -21.27 2.58 -22.86
C ARG A 630 -19.85 2.73 -22.32
N ARG A 631 -19.35 3.95 -22.14
CA ARG A 631 -18.02 4.24 -21.55
C ARG A 631 -17.97 3.92 -20.06
N TRP A 632 -18.99 4.35 -19.29
CA TRP A 632 -19.09 4.00 -17.87
C TRP A 632 -19.26 2.50 -17.65
N ASN A 633 -19.88 1.79 -18.60
CA ASN A 633 -19.94 0.33 -18.55
C ASN A 633 -18.55 -0.31 -18.68
N GLU A 634 -17.63 0.20 -19.51
CA GLU A 634 -16.24 -0.30 -19.54
C GLU A 634 -15.50 -0.05 -18.23
N VAL A 635 -15.67 1.13 -17.64
CA VAL A 635 -15.07 1.44 -16.32
C VAL A 635 -15.61 0.50 -15.25
N LEU A 636 -16.92 0.18 -15.28
CA LEU A 636 -17.53 -0.78 -14.35
C LEU A 636 -17.07 -2.22 -14.61
N LEU A 637 -16.89 -2.63 -15.86
CA LEU A 637 -16.35 -3.95 -16.20
C LEU A 637 -14.88 -4.07 -15.79
N ALA A 638 -14.08 -3.03 -16.03
CA ALA A 638 -12.70 -2.94 -15.54
C ALA A 638 -12.64 -3.00 -14.01
N ALA A 639 -13.57 -2.33 -13.31
CA ALA A 639 -13.68 -2.44 -11.86
C ALA A 639 -13.98 -3.87 -11.39
N ILE A 640 -14.88 -4.59 -12.09
CA ILE A 640 -15.18 -6.01 -11.80
C ILE A 640 -13.96 -6.91 -12.04
N ARG A 641 -13.16 -6.66 -13.08
CA ARG A 641 -11.93 -7.42 -13.36
C ARG A 641 -10.86 -7.22 -12.29
N ASN A 642 -10.88 -6.05 -11.63
CA ASN A 642 -9.95 -5.63 -10.59
C ASN A 642 -10.51 -5.83 -9.16
N ASP A 643 -11.56 -6.63 -9.01
CA ASP A 643 -12.21 -6.95 -7.74
C ASP A 643 -12.09 -8.43 -7.38
N TYR A 644 -12.39 -8.81 -6.14
CA TYR A 644 -12.55 -10.21 -5.75
C TYR A 644 -13.65 -10.90 -6.56
N ALA A 645 -13.51 -12.20 -6.81
CA ALA A 645 -14.52 -12.98 -7.54
C ALA A 645 -15.86 -13.13 -6.77
N ARG A 646 -16.78 -12.17 -6.92
CA ARG A 646 -18.04 -12.09 -6.15
C ARG A 646 -19.29 -11.97 -7.06
N PRO A 647 -19.76 -13.04 -7.72
CA PRO A 647 -20.82 -12.95 -8.73
C PRO A 647 -22.13 -12.30 -8.27
N THR A 648 -22.55 -12.53 -7.02
CA THR A 648 -23.75 -11.91 -6.43
C THR A 648 -23.60 -10.41 -6.30
N VAL A 649 -22.45 -9.97 -5.76
CA VAL A 649 -22.10 -8.56 -5.58
C VAL A 649 -21.94 -7.88 -6.94
N HIS A 650 -21.28 -8.52 -7.91
CA HIS A 650 -21.07 -7.98 -9.24
C HIS A 650 -22.38 -7.82 -10.03
N ALA A 651 -23.28 -8.81 -9.96
CA ALA A 651 -24.62 -8.69 -10.56
C ALA A 651 -25.40 -7.51 -9.99
N ARG A 652 -25.32 -7.31 -8.67
CA ARG A 652 -25.94 -6.18 -7.97
C ARG A 652 -25.30 -4.83 -8.35
N ASN A 653 -23.97 -4.75 -8.42
CA ASN A 653 -23.26 -3.53 -8.80
C ASN A 653 -23.57 -3.13 -10.25
N LEU A 654 -23.58 -4.10 -11.18
CA LEU A 654 -24.03 -3.90 -12.57
C LEU A 654 -25.47 -3.38 -12.62
N PHE A 655 -26.37 -3.94 -11.82
CA PHE A 655 -27.74 -3.46 -11.73
C PHE A 655 -27.82 -2.03 -11.17
N HIS A 656 -27.26 -1.75 -10.00
CA HIS A 656 -27.41 -0.45 -9.33
C HIS A 656 -26.80 0.70 -10.14
N VAL A 657 -25.64 0.50 -10.77
CA VAL A 657 -25.05 1.54 -11.65
C VAL A 657 -25.94 1.76 -12.87
N SER A 658 -26.43 0.68 -13.50
CA SER A 658 -27.33 0.79 -14.66
C SER A 658 -28.68 1.42 -14.30
N ALA A 659 -29.20 1.13 -13.11
CA ALA A 659 -30.44 1.70 -12.58
C ALA A 659 -30.28 3.17 -12.22
N ALA A 660 -29.14 3.58 -11.64
CA ALA A 660 -28.81 4.97 -11.40
C ALA A 660 -28.73 5.78 -12.72
N GLN A 661 -28.12 5.21 -13.76
CA GLN A 661 -28.10 5.81 -15.10
C GLN A 661 -29.51 5.91 -15.70
N TYR A 662 -30.33 4.86 -15.54
CA TYR A 662 -31.72 4.86 -15.97
C TYR A 662 -32.57 5.91 -15.24
N ASP A 663 -32.38 6.07 -13.93
CA ASP A 663 -33.08 7.06 -13.12
C ASP A 663 -32.72 8.49 -13.54
N ALA A 664 -31.44 8.75 -13.81
CA ALA A 664 -30.98 10.02 -14.33
C ALA A 664 -31.61 10.33 -15.70
N TRP A 665 -31.54 9.38 -16.63
CA TRP A 665 -32.16 9.51 -17.96
C TRP A 665 -33.67 9.72 -17.87
N ALA A 666 -34.39 8.87 -17.11
CA ALA A 666 -35.84 8.93 -16.96
C ALA A 666 -36.31 10.23 -16.27
N ALA A 667 -35.52 10.78 -15.34
CA ALA A 667 -35.83 12.04 -14.68
C ALA A 667 -35.75 13.23 -15.67
N LEU A 668 -34.72 13.26 -16.51
CA LEU A 668 -34.44 14.37 -17.43
C LEU A 668 -35.33 14.34 -18.68
N VAL A 669 -35.62 13.16 -19.23
CA VAL A 669 -36.48 13.03 -20.43
C VAL A 669 -37.98 13.19 -20.14
N ARG A 670 -38.38 13.28 -18.87
CA ARG A 670 -39.78 13.29 -18.44
C ARG A 670 -40.63 14.41 -19.05
N ASN A 671 -40.01 15.55 -19.38
CA ASN A 671 -40.67 16.67 -20.06
C ASN A 671 -40.96 16.38 -21.55
N LEU A 672 -40.21 15.46 -22.16
CA LEU A 672 -40.33 15.04 -23.55
C LEU A 672 -41.20 13.79 -23.70
N ASP A 673 -41.05 12.83 -22.78
CA ASP A 673 -41.84 11.60 -22.70
C ASP A 673 -42.17 11.29 -21.22
N PRO A 674 -43.44 11.33 -20.79
CA PRO A 674 -43.81 11.05 -19.40
C PRO A 674 -43.93 9.54 -19.10
N ASP A 675 -43.79 8.66 -20.09
CA ASP A 675 -43.92 7.21 -19.93
C ASP A 675 -42.79 6.57 -19.10
N PRO A 676 -41.48 6.86 -19.32
CA PRO A 676 -40.41 6.34 -18.48
C PRO A 676 -40.52 6.88 -17.05
N LYS A 677 -40.33 5.98 -16.08
CA LYS A 677 -40.37 6.30 -14.64
C LYS A 677 -39.08 5.82 -14.02
N PRO A 678 -38.39 6.65 -13.22
CA PRO A 678 -37.26 6.16 -12.45
C PRO A 678 -37.67 4.98 -11.55
N TRP A 679 -36.72 4.09 -11.28
CA TRP A 679 -36.85 2.90 -10.46
C TRP A 679 -36.79 3.23 -8.97
N LEU A 680 -35.72 3.89 -8.50
CA LEU A 680 -35.56 4.28 -7.09
C LEU A 680 -35.95 5.75 -6.88
N LEU A 681 -35.55 6.63 -7.80
CA LEU A 681 -35.78 8.07 -7.67
C LEU A 681 -37.28 8.42 -7.73
N GLY A 682 -37.80 9.05 -6.68
CA GLY A 682 -39.21 9.38 -6.52
C GLY A 682 -40.09 8.21 -6.05
N ALA A 683 -39.50 7.05 -5.71
CA ALA A 683 -40.21 5.93 -5.10
C ALA A 683 -40.46 6.16 -3.58
N MET A 684 -41.41 5.41 -3.00
CA MET A 684 -41.68 5.39 -1.56
C MET A 684 -41.52 3.96 -1.02
N GLU A 685 -40.55 3.85 -0.10
CA GLU A 685 -40.06 2.69 0.67
C GLU A 685 -39.17 1.68 -0.09
N PRO A 686 -38.07 1.19 0.55
CA PRO A 686 -37.67 1.45 1.95
C PRO A 686 -36.97 2.80 2.20
N ILE A 687 -36.53 3.53 1.16
CA ILE A 687 -35.81 4.81 1.30
C ILE A 687 -36.58 5.99 0.71
N GLU A 688 -36.50 7.14 1.37
CA GLU A 688 -37.03 8.40 0.85
C GLU A 688 -36.03 9.04 -0.13
N CYS A 689 -36.29 8.89 -1.42
CA CYS A 689 -35.52 9.52 -2.50
C CYS A 689 -36.41 10.46 -3.32
N PRO A 690 -36.90 11.59 -2.77
CA PRO A 690 -37.84 12.47 -3.46
C PRO A 690 -37.27 13.07 -4.76
N LEU A 691 -38.09 13.06 -5.80
CA LEU A 691 -37.80 13.74 -7.07
C LEU A 691 -38.45 15.13 -7.08
N ALA A 692 -37.65 16.18 -7.19
CA ALA A 692 -38.14 17.55 -7.36
C ALA A 692 -38.88 17.74 -8.71
N ASP A 693 -39.66 18.82 -8.83
CA ASP A 693 -40.31 19.18 -10.09
C ASP A 693 -39.27 19.79 -11.05
N LEU A 694 -38.83 18.98 -12.02
CA LEU A 694 -37.87 19.37 -13.05
C LEU A 694 -38.53 19.99 -14.30
N SER A 695 -39.86 20.13 -14.33
CA SER A 695 -40.58 20.75 -15.46
C SER A 695 -40.22 22.21 -15.80
N PRO A 696 -39.67 23.02 -14.88
CA PRO A 696 -39.22 24.37 -15.21
C PRO A 696 -37.94 24.45 -16.06
N PHE A 697 -37.18 23.36 -16.17
CA PHE A 697 -35.87 23.32 -16.81
C PHE A 697 -35.93 22.60 -18.16
N ASP A 698 -35.07 23.03 -19.09
CA ASP A 698 -34.91 22.42 -20.42
C ASP A 698 -33.52 21.81 -20.45
N PHE A 699 -33.45 20.48 -20.48
CA PHE A 699 -32.20 19.72 -20.42
C PHE A 699 -31.80 19.26 -21.82
N ASP A 700 -30.51 19.34 -22.12
CA ASP A 700 -29.95 18.83 -23.37
C ASP A 700 -29.15 17.53 -23.16
N ASP A 701 -28.49 17.06 -24.23
CA ASP A 701 -27.69 15.83 -24.17
C ASP A 701 -26.50 15.95 -23.21
N ALA A 702 -25.91 17.14 -23.05
CA ALA A 702 -24.77 17.36 -22.15
C ALA A 702 -25.19 17.32 -20.68
N ASP A 703 -26.36 17.87 -20.34
CA ASP A 703 -26.96 17.71 -19.00
C ASP A 703 -27.19 16.23 -18.66
N MET A 704 -27.66 15.48 -19.65
CA MET A 704 -27.93 14.05 -19.52
C MET A 704 -26.62 13.26 -19.32
N GLU A 705 -25.58 13.57 -20.09
CA GLU A 705 -24.25 13.00 -19.92
C GLU A 705 -23.63 13.31 -18.56
N ALA A 706 -23.82 14.54 -18.07
CA ALA A 706 -23.38 14.95 -16.74
C ALA A 706 -24.08 14.14 -15.63
N ALA A 707 -25.41 14.09 -15.64
CA ALA A 707 -26.15 13.36 -14.60
C ALA A 707 -25.79 11.87 -14.53
N LEU A 708 -25.66 11.21 -15.68
CA LEU A 708 -25.24 9.80 -15.75
C LEU A 708 -23.81 9.61 -15.25
N SER A 709 -22.90 10.53 -15.60
CA SER A 709 -21.49 10.41 -15.24
C SER A 709 -21.24 10.62 -13.77
N TYR A 710 -21.84 11.65 -13.17
CA TYR A 710 -21.71 11.88 -11.72
C TYR A 710 -22.36 10.76 -10.91
N ALA A 711 -23.49 10.21 -11.36
CA ALA A 711 -24.11 9.06 -10.70
C ALA A 711 -23.18 7.82 -10.74
N SER A 712 -22.61 7.52 -11.91
CA SER A 712 -21.72 6.37 -12.12
C SER A 712 -20.40 6.53 -11.35
N PHE A 713 -19.77 7.71 -11.45
CA PHE A 713 -18.51 8.05 -10.77
C PHE A 713 -18.59 7.80 -9.27
N ARG A 714 -19.62 8.35 -8.60
CA ARG A 714 -19.79 8.24 -7.15
C ARG A 714 -20.11 6.82 -6.73
N LEU A 715 -20.96 6.13 -7.48
CA LEU A 715 -21.38 4.78 -7.12
C LEU A 715 -20.26 3.77 -7.32
N ILE A 716 -19.54 3.80 -8.45
CA ILE A 716 -18.42 2.88 -8.69
C ILE A 716 -17.34 3.04 -7.61
N ARG A 717 -16.91 4.28 -7.31
CA ARG A 717 -15.91 4.52 -6.26
C ARG A 717 -16.34 4.02 -4.89
N HIS A 718 -17.62 4.15 -4.56
CA HIS A 718 -18.17 3.63 -3.31
C HIS A 718 -18.14 2.09 -3.27
N ARG A 719 -18.66 1.44 -4.32
CA ARG A 719 -18.84 -0.04 -4.36
C ARG A 719 -17.53 -0.82 -4.40
N PHE A 720 -16.48 -0.23 -4.95
CA PHE A 720 -15.17 -0.86 -5.14
C PHE A 720 -14.09 -0.26 -4.23
N SER A 721 -14.49 0.45 -3.17
CA SER A 721 -13.57 1.06 -2.18
C SER A 721 -12.70 0.04 -1.44
N LYS A 722 -13.18 -1.20 -1.29
CA LYS A 722 -12.46 -2.31 -0.64
C LYS A 722 -11.87 -3.34 -1.62
N SER A 723 -11.87 -3.02 -2.92
CA SER A 723 -11.36 -3.94 -3.95
C SER A 723 -9.83 -3.94 -3.99
N PRO A 724 -9.18 -5.08 -4.28
CA PRO A 724 -7.72 -5.15 -4.37
C PRO A 724 -7.15 -4.19 -5.43
N GLY A 725 -7.86 -3.97 -6.55
CA GLY A 725 -7.49 -2.97 -7.57
C GLY A 725 -8.12 -1.59 -7.39
N HIS A 726 -8.56 -1.22 -6.17
CA HIS A 726 -9.20 0.06 -5.87
C HIS A 726 -8.48 1.27 -6.47
N ALA A 727 -7.15 1.29 -6.41
CA ALA A 727 -6.35 2.40 -6.91
C ALA A 727 -6.47 2.58 -8.44
N GLN A 728 -6.43 1.47 -9.19
CA GLN A 728 -6.69 1.49 -10.64
C GLN A 728 -8.12 1.93 -10.94
N ILE A 729 -9.09 1.49 -10.13
CA ILE A 729 -10.51 1.86 -10.30
C ILE A 729 -10.71 3.36 -10.07
N ILE A 730 -10.07 3.96 -9.06
CA ILE A 730 -10.07 5.41 -8.86
C ILE A 730 -9.50 6.11 -10.10
N ARG A 731 -8.33 5.69 -10.59
CA ARG A 731 -7.71 6.28 -11.78
C ARG A 731 -8.62 6.19 -13.00
N ASP A 732 -9.24 5.04 -13.27
CA ASP A 732 -10.12 4.85 -14.42
C ASP A 732 -11.35 5.74 -14.35
N THR A 733 -11.96 5.86 -13.17
CA THR A 733 -13.12 6.74 -12.97
C THR A 733 -12.75 8.22 -13.10
N GLN A 734 -11.60 8.65 -12.58
CA GLN A 734 -11.08 10.00 -12.76
C GLN A 734 -10.70 10.28 -14.21
N ALA A 735 -10.13 9.30 -14.91
CA ALA A 735 -9.72 9.43 -16.28
C ALA A 735 -10.91 9.64 -17.21
N LEU A 736 -12.02 8.94 -16.95
CA LEU A 736 -13.26 9.14 -17.70
C LEU A 736 -13.91 10.49 -17.37
N MET A 737 -13.91 10.93 -16.11
CA MET A 737 -14.39 12.27 -15.75
C MET A 737 -13.60 13.37 -16.46
N SER A 738 -12.28 13.27 -16.46
CA SER A 738 -11.39 14.21 -17.15
C SER A 738 -11.61 14.19 -18.67
N PHE A 739 -11.72 13.01 -19.27
CA PHE A 739 -12.00 12.85 -20.70
C PHE A 739 -13.32 13.53 -21.12
N LEU A 740 -14.31 13.56 -20.22
CA LEU A 740 -15.61 14.19 -20.42
C LEU A 740 -15.65 15.67 -20.00
N ASP A 741 -14.52 16.26 -19.59
CA ASP A 741 -14.41 17.64 -19.08
C ASP A 741 -15.32 17.89 -17.84
N PHE A 742 -15.43 16.89 -16.96
CA PHE A 742 -16.20 16.96 -15.72
C PHE A 742 -15.30 17.02 -14.49
N ASP A 743 -15.52 18.04 -13.64
CA ASP A 743 -14.80 18.24 -12.39
C ASP A 743 -15.22 17.23 -11.28
N PRO A 744 -14.34 16.29 -10.88
CA PRO A 744 -14.64 15.33 -9.82
C PRO A 744 -14.88 15.98 -8.44
N ALA A 745 -14.39 17.21 -8.21
CA ALA A 745 -14.56 17.94 -6.95
C ALA A 745 -15.97 18.53 -6.78
N HIS A 746 -16.82 18.51 -7.81
CA HIS A 746 -18.19 18.96 -7.70
C HIS A 746 -19.06 17.97 -6.91
N GLN A 747 -19.31 18.28 -5.64
CA GLN A 747 -20.00 17.40 -4.67
C GLN A 747 -21.45 17.82 -4.34
N SER A 748 -21.96 18.93 -4.88
CA SER A 748 -23.33 19.37 -4.58
C SER A 748 -24.34 18.26 -4.92
N THR A 749 -25.33 18.09 -4.05
CA THR A 749 -26.52 17.25 -4.30
C THR A 749 -27.79 18.09 -4.43
N ASP A 750 -27.70 19.42 -4.33
CA ASP A 750 -28.84 20.32 -4.54
C ASP A 750 -28.98 20.59 -6.03
N TYR A 751 -29.95 19.91 -6.64
CA TYR A 751 -30.28 20.02 -8.06
C TYR A 751 -31.55 20.84 -8.30
N THR A 752 -32.08 21.51 -7.27
CA THR A 752 -33.38 22.21 -7.35
C THR A 752 -33.35 23.46 -8.22
N ASP A 753 -32.15 23.90 -8.61
CA ASP A 753 -31.89 24.99 -9.55
C ASP A 753 -31.68 24.53 -11.00
N GLY A 754 -31.75 23.22 -11.24
CA GLY A 754 -31.56 22.61 -12.56
C GLY A 754 -30.14 22.09 -12.83
N ASP A 755 -29.25 22.03 -11.84
CA ASP A 755 -27.92 21.44 -12.03
C ASP A 755 -27.98 19.91 -12.19
N ALA A 756 -27.71 19.43 -13.41
CA ALA A 756 -27.69 18.01 -13.74
C ALA A 756 -26.54 17.23 -13.08
N LYS A 757 -25.40 17.88 -12.78
CA LYS A 757 -24.28 17.26 -12.05
C LYS A 757 -24.72 16.96 -10.62
N ALA A 758 -25.38 17.93 -9.99
CA ALA A 758 -25.94 17.75 -8.66
C ALA A 758 -27.04 16.68 -8.62
N LEU A 759 -27.84 16.55 -9.68
CA LEU A 759 -28.81 15.47 -9.81
C LEU A 759 -28.10 14.10 -9.84
N GLY A 760 -27.02 13.96 -10.60
CA GLY A 760 -26.21 12.74 -10.63
C GLY A 760 -25.64 12.36 -9.26
N ASN A 761 -25.05 13.32 -8.55
CA ASN A 761 -24.56 13.13 -7.18
C ASN A 761 -25.69 12.71 -6.21
N TYR A 762 -26.86 13.34 -6.32
CA TYR A 762 -28.03 13.01 -5.49
C TYR A 762 -28.57 11.60 -5.78
N ILE A 763 -28.60 11.19 -7.05
CA ILE A 763 -28.97 9.83 -7.42
C ILE A 763 -27.99 8.83 -6.82
N ALA A 764 -26.67 9.08 -6.93
CA ALA A 764 -25.68 8.19 -6.33
C ALA A 764 -25.87 8.05 -4.82
N SER A 765 -26.09 9.15 -4.09
CA SER A 765 -26.31 9.10 -2.64
C SER A 765 -27.57 8.29 -2.27
N CYS A 766 -28.61 8.36 -3.09
CA CYS A 766 -29.79 7.50 -2.97
C CYS A 766 -29.47 6.01 -3.10
N TYR A 767 -28.66 5.63 -4.10
CA TYR A 767 -28.27 4.21 -4.29
C TYR A 767 -27.24 3.72 -3.25
N GLN A 768 -26.44 4.61 -2.68
CA GLN A 768 -25.55 4.30 -1.55
C GLN A 768 -26.38 3.99 -0.31
N ALA A 769 -27.28 4.90 0.09
CA ALA A 769 -28.19 4.69 1.21
C ALA A 769 -29.05 3.43 1.03
N TYR A 770 -29.47 3.15 -0.21
CA TYR A 770 -30.21 1.93 -0.56
C TYR A 770 -29.40 0.67 -0.33
N GLY A 771 -28.12 0.70 -0.68
CA GLY A 771 -27.24 -0.45 -0.51
C GLY A 771 -27.04 -0.90 0.94
N GLU A 772 -27.10 0.03 1.89
CA GLU A 772 -27.02 -0.26 3.32
C GLU A 772 -28.24 -1.04 3.84
N GLN A 773 -29.38 -0.94 3.15
CA GLN A 773 -30.69 -1.41 3.64
C GLN A 773 -31.32 -2.50 2.78
N ASP A 774 -30.78 -2.78 1.60
CA ASP A 774 -31.35 -3.73 0.64
C ASP A 774 -31.14 -5.21 1.02
N GLY A 775 -30.50 -5.49 2.16
CA GLY A 775 -30.26 -6.84 2.66
C GLY A 775 -28.94 -7.48 2.25
N ALA A 776 -28.12 -6.83 1.41
CA ALA A 776 -26.84 -7.38 0.91
C ALA A 776 -25.71 -7.45 1.95
N ASN A 777 -25.85 -6.77 3.09
CA ASN A 777 -24.82 -6.68 4.14
C ASN A 777 -23.54 -5.95 3.70
N GLU A 778 -23.69 -4.89 2.92
CA GLU A 778 -22.55 -4.15 2.35
C GLU A 778 -21.59 -3.55 3.39
N ASP A 779 -22.09 -3.01 4.50
CA ASP A 779 -21.26 -2.39 5.54
C ASP A 779 -20.19 -3.34 6.10
N ASP A 780 -20.54 -4.63 6.22
CA ASP A 780 -19.65 -5.69 6.68
C ASP A 780 -19.09 -6.51 5.49
N ASP A 781 -18.89 -5.85 4.34
CA ASP A 781 -18.30 -6.40 3.11
C ASP A 781 -18.97 -7.71 2.66
N TYR A 782 -20.31 -7.72 2.69
CA TYR A 782 -21.15 -8.81 2.19
C TYR A 782 -20.96 -10.15 2.91
N LYS A 783 -20.37 -10.14 4.11
CA LYS A 783 -20.14 -11.36 4.92
C LYS A 783 -21.44 -12.10 5.24
N ASN A 784 -21.31 -13.40 5.40
CA ASN A 784 -22.39 -14.29 5.79
C ASN A 784 -22.90 -13.96 7.19
N LYS A 785 -24.22 -13.88 7.37
CA LYS A 785 -24.83 -13.49 8.66
C LYS A 785 -25.11 -14.66 9.60
N SER A 786 -25.43 -15.83 9.05
CA SER A 786 -25.92 -16.96 9.86
C SER A 786 -25.37 -18.31 9.41
N TYR A 787 -24.98 -18.45 8.15
CA TYR A 787 -24.54 -19.73 7.61
C TYR A 787 -23.19 -20.17 8.19
N THR A 788 -23.07 -21.46 8.48
CA THR A 788 -21.80 -22.11 8.82
C THR A 788 -21.75 -23.46 8.11
N PRO A 789 -20.63 -23.82 7.47
CA PRO A 789 -20.50 -25.12 6.81
C PRO A 789 -20.64 -26.28 7.79
N VAL A 790 -21.42 -27.30 7.42
CA VAL A 790 -21.55 -28.54 8.20
C VAL A 790 -20.30 -29.43 8.05
N ASN A 791 -19.75 -29.46 6.83
CA ASN A 791 -18.58 -30.27 6.53
C ASN A 791 -17.29 -29.47 6.75
N PRO A 792 -16.23 -30.11 7.29
CA PRO A 792 -14.89 -29.52 7.30
C PRO A 792 -14.35 -29.41 5.87
N ALA A 793 -13.42 -28.50 5.62
CA ALA A 793 -12.83 -28.29 4.30
C ALA A 793 -12.24 -29.60 3.73
N LEU A 794 -12.43 -29.81 2.43
CA LEU A 794 -11.78 -30.87 1.65
C LEU A 794 -10.39 -30.40 1.25
N GLU A 795 -9.38 -31.21 1.52
CA GLU A 795 -7.99 -31.02 1.08
C GLU A 795 -7.72 -31.91 -0.14
N PRO A 796 -7.78 -31.39 -1.39
CA PRO A 796 -7.73 -32.23 -2.59
C PRO A 796 -6.38 -32.92 -2.82
N HIS A 797 -5.32 -32.50 -2.11
CA HIS A 797 -4.02 -33.15 -2.14
C HIS A 797 -4.02 -34.50 -1.40
N GLU A 798 -4.97 -34.70 -0.47
CA GLU A 798 -5.15 -35.96 0.24
C GLU A 798 -6.02 -36.94 -0.56
N PRO A 799 -5.71 -38.25 -0.55
CA PRO A 799 -6.52 -39.23 -1.28
C PRO A 799 -7.95 -39.39 -0.73
N GLY A 800 -8.94 -39.03 -1.54
CA GLY A 800 -10.37 -39.20 -1.25
C GLY A 800 -10.93 -38.11 -0.35
N ASN A 801 -12.05 -38.39 0.33
CA ASN A 801 -12.71 -37.43 1.23
C ASN A 801 -13.07 -38.08 2.58
N PRO A 802 -12.06 -38.43 3.41
CA PRO A 802 -12.29 -39.18 4.65
C PRO A 802 -13.00 -38.36 5.74
N ASN A 803 -13.00 -37.03 5.63
CA ASN A 803 -13.45 -36.11 6.67
C ASN A 803 -14.87 -35.57 6.43
N ILE A 804 -15.52 -35.91 5.31
CA ILE A 804 -16.90 -35.49 5.05
C ILE A 804 -17.85 -36.03 6.12
N VAL A 805 -18.68 -35.15 6.66
CA VAL A 805 -19.62 -35.47 7.74
C VAL A 805 -21.00 -35.78 7.16
N ASP A 806 -21.44 -35.01 6.17
CA ASP A 806 -22.71 -35.16 5.47
C ASP A 806 -22.52 -35.03 3.95
N LEU A 807 -22.72 -36.15 3.25
CA LEU A 807 -22.59 -36.27 1.79
C LEU A 807 -23.64 -35.50 0.99
N ASN A 808 -24.66 -34.95 1.66
CA ASN A 808 -25.67 -34.12 1.02
C ASN A 808 -25.40 -32.62 1.18
N ARG A 809 -24.40 -32.23 1.99
CA ARG A 809 -24.11 -30.84 2.34
C ARG A 809 -22.88 -30.32 1.61
N TRP A 810 -22.84 -29.03 1.32
CA TRP A 810 -21.66 -28.39 0.75
C TRP A 810 -20.43 -28.60 1.64
N GLN A 811 -19.26 -28.55 1.02
CA GLN A 811 -17.99 -28.68 1.69
C GLN A 811 -17.03 -27.62 1.13
N PRO A 812 -16.39 -26.82 2.00
CA PRO A 812 -15.32 -25.90 1.57
C PRO A 812 -14.17 -26.68 0.93
N LEU A 813 -13.37 -26.00 0.11
CA LEU A 813 -12.15 -26.58 -0.49
C LEU A 813 -10.92 -25.85 0.06
N GLN A 814 -9.97 -26.59 0.62
CA GLN A 814 -8.67 -26.07 1.03
C GLN A 814 -7.60 -26.48 0.01
N LEU A 815 -7.02 -25.50 -0.67
CA LEU A 815 -5.84 -25.69 -1.51
C LEU A 815 -4.60 -25.20 -0.76
N GLU A 816 -3.40 -25.69 -1.13
CA GLU A 816 -2.13 -25.19 -0.56
C GLU A 816 -1.88 -23.71 -0.91
N SER A 817 -2.42 -23.26 -2.03
CA SER A 817 -2.52 -21.86 -2.46
C SER A 817 -3.84 -21.70 -3.22
N PHE A 818 -4.68 -20.74 -2.85
CA PHE A 818 -5.89 -20.41 -3.63
C PHE A 818 -5.61 -19.12 -4.40
N ILE A 819 -5.95 -19.12 -5.68
CA ILE A 819 -6.02 -17.91 -6.50
C ILE A 819 -7.47 -17.80 -6.93
N ASP A 820 -8.13 -16.69 -6.60
CA ASP A 820 -9.50 -16.45 -7.02
C ASP A 820 -9.61 -16.26 -8.54
N GLN A 821 -10.83 -16.13 -9.06
CA GLN A 821 -11.07 -16.01 -10.50
C GLN A 821 -10.51 -14.71 -11.10
N ALA A 822 -10.13 -13.74 -10.27
CA ALA A 822 -9.52 -12.47 -10.67
C ALA A 822 -7.99 -12.47 -10.51
N GLY A 823 -7.38 -13.60 -10.12
CA GLY A 823 -5.92 -13.71 -9.98
C GLY A 823 -5.39 -13.33 -8.59
N ASN A 824 -6.26 -13.07 -7.61
CA ASN A 824 -5.85 -12.69 -6.25
C ASN A 824 -5.59 -13.93 -5.39
N LEU A 825 -4.52 -13.93 -4.59
CA LEU A 825 -4.28 -14.98 -3.60
C LEU A 825 -5.33 -14.92 -2.48
N VAL A 826 -5.85 -16.07 -2.06
CA VAL A 826 -6.78 -16.20 -0.92
C VAL A 826 -6.24 -17.28 0.02
N ASP A 827 -5.98 -16.94 1.28
CA ASP A 827 -5.23 -17.83 2.17
C ASP A 827 -6.11 -18.71 3.08
N GLU A 828 -7.43 -18.56 2.98
CA GLU A 828 -8.42 -19.35 3.71
C GLU A 828 -9.32 -20.12 2.74
N PRO A 829 -9.87 -21.29 3.14
CA PRO A 829 -10.81 -22.00 2.30
C PRO A 829 -12.00 -21.07 2.06
N PRO A 830 -12.36 -20.77 0.80
CA PRO A 830 -13.36 -19.76 0.50
C PRO A 830 -14.66 -20.10 1.21
N GLU A 831 -15.24 -19.09 1.87
CA GLU A 831 -16.55 -19.25 2.48
C GLU A 831 -17.60 -19.61 1.44
N PHE A 832 -18.73 -20.13 1.89
CA PHE A 832 -19.90 -20.16 1.02
C PHE A 832 -20.28 -18.72 0.72
N LEU A 833 -20.06 -18.26 -0.51
CA LEU A 833 -20.42 -16.90 -0.92
C LEU A 833 -21.94 -16.70 -0.89
N SER A 834 -22.41 -15.80 -0.02
CA SER A 834 -23.77 -15.25 -0.02
C SER A 834 -24.93 -16.28 0.05
N PRO A 835 -24.94 -17.27 0.96
CA PRO A 835 -26.04 -18.22 1.07
C PRO A 835 -27.35 -17.56 1.54
N GLU A 836 -27.27 -16.36 2.12
CA GLU A 836 -28.42 -15.54 2.53
C GLU A 836 -28.96 -14.60 1.45
N TRP A 837 -28.42 -14.62 0.22
CA TRP A 837 -28.72 -13.61 -0.82
C TRP A 837 -30.19 -13.52 -1.24
N GLY A 838 -31.01 -14.50 -0.88
CA GLY A 838 -32.46 -14.46 -1.07
C GLY A 838 -33.18 -13.34 -0.30
N SER A 839 -32.52 -12.75 0.68
CA SER A 839 -33.04 -11.59 1.43
C SER A 839 -32.66 -10.25 0.81
N VAL A 840 -31.91 -10.23 -0.29
CA VAL A 840 -31.62 -9.01 -1.03
C VAL A 840 -32.86 -8.57 -1.79
N ASP A 841 -33.17 -7.27 -1.76
CA ASP A 841 -34.29 -6.70 -2.48
C ASP A 841 -34.21 -6.99 -3.98
N ALA A 842 -35.31 -7.47 -4.54
CA ALA A 842 -35.39 -7.89 -5.93
C ALA A 842 -35.80 -6.77 -6.89
N PHE A 843 -35.43 -6.92 -8.16
CA PHE A 843 -35.84 -6.02 -9.24
C PHE A 843 -37.28 -6.27 -9.69
N ALA A 844 -37.62 -7.53 -10.02
CA ALA A 844 -38.93 -7.92 -10.54
C ALA A 844 -39.55 -9.15 -9.86
N LEU A 845 -38.80 -9.86 -8.99
CA LEU A 845 -39.34 -11.00 -8.24
C LEU A 845 -40.43 -10.56 -7.25
N THR A 846 -41.40 -11.42 -7.05
CA THR A 846 -42.57 -11.15 -6.21
C THR A 846 -42.73 -12.15 -5.08
N GLU A 847 -43.47 -11.77 -4.05
CA GLU A 847 -43.87 -12.65 -2.94
C GLU A 847 -44.63 -13.92 -3.42
N ALA A 848 -45.18 -13.93 -4.64
CA ALA A 848 -45.83 -15.11 -5.21
C ALA A 848 -44.84 -16.21 -5.62
N GLU A 849 -43.57 -15.86 -5.83
CA GLU A 849 -42.49 -16.76 -6.25
C GLU A 849 -41.62 -17.18 -5.05
N LEU A 850 -41.86 -16.60 -3.89
CA LEU A 850 -41.11 -16.79 -2.66
C LEU A 850 -41.66 -17.95 -1.82
N THR A 851 -40.75 -18.78 -1.32
CA THR A 851 -41.01 -19.73 -0.24
C THR A 851 -40.03 -19.47 0.91
N GLU A 852 -40.54 -19.32 2.12
CA GLU A 852 -39.72 -19.09 3.31
C GLU A 852 -39.43 -20.39 4.05
N TYR A 853 -38.18 -20.55 4.48
CA TYR A 853 -37.70 -21.70 5.21
C TYR A 853 -36.93 -21.29 6.47
N SER A 854 -36.90 -22.19 7.46
CA SER A 854 -36.08 -22.02 8.68
C SER A 854 -35.44 -23.35 9.04
N ARG A 855 -34.17 -23.30 9.46
CA ARG A 855 -33.47 -24.48 9.99
C ARG A 855 -33.73 -24.62 11.48
N ALA A 856 -33.75 -25.86 11.97
CA ALA A 856 -34.03 -26.12 13.37
C ALA A 856 -32.89 -25.59 14.26
N GLY A 857 -33.20 -24.59 15.10
CA GLY A 857 -32.21 -23.98 16.00
C GLY A 857 -31.51 -22.75 15.43
N GLU A 858 -31.85 -22.32 14.21
CA GLU A 858 -31.40 -21.06 13.61
C GLU A 858 -32.52 -20.02 13.69
N GLU A 859 -32.17 -18.76 13.96
CA GLU A 859 -33.11 -17.63 13.96
C GLU A 859 -33.34 -17.04 12.56
N TYR A 860 -32.42 -17.31 11.62
CA TYR A 860 -32.48 -16.79 10.26
C TYR A 860 -33.55 -17.47 9.42
N VAL A 861 -34.26 -16.68 8.59
CA VAL A 861 -35.28 -17.15 7.66
C VAL A 861 -34.73 -17.07 6.23
N TYR A 862 -34.61 -18.22 5.57
CA TYR A 862 -34.17 -18.31 4.19
C TYR A 862 -35.34 -18.00 3.26
N ARG A 863 -35.19 -16.94 2.45
CA ARG A 863 -36.14 -16.52 1.43
C ARG A 863 -35.77 -17.14 0.08
N VAL A 864 -36.47 -18.21 -0.33
CA VAL A 864 -36.14 -18.99 -1.54
C VAL A 864 -37.08 -18.67 -2.69
N TYR A 865 -36.55 -18.07 -3.75
CA TYR A 865 -37.32 -17.73 -4.95
C TYR A 865 -37.27 -18.87 -5.97
N HIS A 866 -38.37 -19.07 -6.70
CA HIS A 866 -38.52 -20.12 -7.71
C HIS A 866 -38.09 -21.52 -7.21
N ASP A 867 -38.50 -21.86 -5.99
CA ASP A 867 -38.07 -23.08 -5.32
C ASP A 867 -38.35 -24.36 -6.15
N PRO A 868 -37.30 -25.09 -6.60
CA PRO A 868 -37.47 -26.33 -7.37
C PRO A 868 -37.82 -27.55 -6.50
N GLY A 869 -37.79 -27.42 -5.18
CA GLY A 869 -37.91 -28.52 -4.23
C GLY A 869 -36.58 -29.23 -3.94
N THR A 870 -36.61 -30.16 -2.99
CA THR A 870 -35.40 -30.84 -2.48
C THR A 870 -34.66 -31.60 -3.58
N PRO A 871 -33.34 -31.40 -3.74
CA PRO A 871 -32.54 -32.17 -4.69
C PRO A 871 -32.44 -33.65 -4.30
N PRO A 872 -32.03 -34.54 -5.23
CA PRO A 872 -31.76 -35.94 -4.90
C PRO A 872 -30.72 -36.06 -3.78
N MET A 873 -31.03 -36.76 -2.69
CA MET A 873 -30.09 -37.00 -1.58
C MET A 873 -29.55 -38.42 -1.65
N ILE A 874 -28.30 -38.65 -1.22
CA ILE A 874 -27.61 -39.96 -1.34
C ILE A 874 -28.34 -41.08 -0.59
N ASP A 875 -28.97 -40.76 0.53
CA ASP A 875 -29.75 -41.63 1.41
C ASP A 875 -31.27 -41.49 1.20
N GLY A 876 -31.69 -40.65 0.26
CA GLY A 876 -33.08 -40.40 -0.09
C GLY A 876 -33.66 -41.40 -1.10
N VAL A 877 -34.96 -41.24 -1.38
CA VAL A 877 -35.69 -42.05 -2.39
C VAL A 877 -35.09 -41.89 -3.80
N LEU A 878 -34.39 -40.79 -4.05
CA LEU A 878 -33.71 -40.48 -5.30
C LEU A 878 -32.18 -40.71 -5.23
N GLY A 879 -31.68 -41.52 -4.28
CA GLY A 879 -30.25 -41.76 -4.12
C GLY A 879 -29.56 -42.40 -5.34
N ASP A 880 -30.31 -43.12 -6.19
CA ASP A 880 -29.80 -43.63 -7.47
C ASP A 880 -29.64 -42.52 -8.52
N GLU A 881 -30.46 -41.47 -8.46
CA GLU A 881 -30.29 -40.27 -9.30
C GLU A 881 -29.11 -39.44 -8.83
N TYR A 882 -28.93 -39.28 -7.52
CA TYR A 882 -27.73 -38.68 -6.93
C TYR A 882 -26.45 -39.35 -7.45
N LYS A 883 -26.34 -40.68 -7.34
CA LYS A 883 -25.13 -41.40 -7.74
C LYS A 883 -24.88 -41.32 -9.25
N TRP A 884 -25.95 -41.42 -10.03
CA TRP A 884 -25.85 -41.34 -11.49
C TRP A 884 -25.39 -39.95 -11.93
N SER A 885 -26.03 -38.87 -11.47
CA SER A 885 -25.67 -37.51 -11.88
C SER A 885 -24.24 -37.14 -11.48
N HIS A 886 -23.79 -37.53 -10.29
CA HIS A 886 -22.40 -37.31 -9.86
C HIS A 886 -21.41 -38.12 -10.71
N SER A 887 -21.74 -39.37 -11.09
CA SER A 887 -20.88 -40.18 -11.95
C SER A 887 -20.71 -39.60 -13.36
N LEU A 888 -21.71 -38.87 -13.87
CA LEU A 888 -21.62 -38.23 -15.18
C LEU A 888 -20.53 -37.16 -15.22
N VAL A 889 -20.26 -36.47 -14.11
CA VAL A 889 -19.17 -35.48 -14.06
C VAL A 889 -17.83 -36.14 -14.39
N SER A 890 -17.51 -37.30 -13.80
CA SER A 890 -16.29 -38.04 -14.15
C SER A 890 -16.24 -38.49 -15.60
N VAL A 891 -17.39 -38.86 -16.18
CA VAL A 891 -17.49 -39.28 -17.58
C VAL A 891 -17.25 -38.09 -18.51
N TRP A 892 -17.94 -36.97 -18.29
CA TRP A 892 -17.88 -35.80 -19.16
C TRP A 892 -16.56 -35.03 -19.00
N SER A 893 -15.98 -34.97 -17.80
CA SER A 893 -14.65 -34.40 -17.59
C SER A 893 -13.54 -35.16 -18.32
N SER A 894 -13.78 -36.41 -18.74
CA SER A 894 -12.81 -37.14 -19.58
C SER A 894 -12.61 -36.52 -20.96
N HIS A 895 -13.57 -35.72 -21.45
CA HIS A 895 -13.41 -35.00 -22.72
C HIS A 895 -12.33 -33.92 -22.65
N LEU A 896 -12.00 -33.41 -21.45
CA LEU A 896 -10.96 -32.39 -21.28
C LEU A 896 -9.54 -32.89 -21.59
N ASP A 897 -9.35 -34.20 -21.80
CA ASP A 897 -8.05 -34.75 -22.20
C ASP A 897 -7.65 -34.21 -23.59
N PRO A 898 -6.50 -33.53 -23.72
CA PRO A 898 -6.08 -32.89 -24.97
C PRO A 898 -5.78 -33.90 -26.09
N THR A 899 -5.71 -35.19 -25.79
CA THR A 899 -5.54 -36.26 -26.79
C THR A 899 -6.87 -36.71 -27.42
N VAL A 900 -8.01 -36.39 -26.80
CA VAL A 900 -9.34 -36.74 -27.30
C VAL A 900 -9.65 -35.93 -28.56
N GLY A 901 -10.03 -36.64 -29.62
CA GLY A 901 -10.37 -36.05 -30.92
C GLY A 901 -9.18 -35.70 -31.83
N ARG A 902 -7.95 -36.08 -31.47
CA ARG A 902 -6.78 -36.00 -32.39
C ARG A 902 -6.75 -37.22 -33.33
N GLY A 903 -7.71 -37.31 -34.25
CA GLY A 903 -7.88 -38.46 -35.14
C GLY A 903 -9.19 -38.45 -35.93
N ALA A 904 -9.94 -39.55 -35.89
CA ALA A 904 -11.22 -39.70 -36.60
C ALA A 904 -12.45 -39.18 -35.82
N ASP A 905 -12.24 -38.72 -34.59
CA ASP A 905 -13.30 -38.37 -33.63
C ASP A 905 -13.36 -36.84 -33.41
N VAL A 906 -13.59 -36.10 -34.50
CA VAL A 906 -13.80 -34.63 -34.50
C VAL A 906 -15.28 -34.29 -34.35
N ILE A 907 -15.58 -33.11 -33.82
CA ILE A 907 -16.95 -32.58 -33.69
C ILE A 907 -17.15 -31.38 -34.65
N ASP A 908 -18.26 -31.36 -35.38
CA ASP A 908 -18.68 -30.20 -36.17
C ASP A 908 -19.38 -29.19 -35.26
N ILE A 909 -18.67 -28.12 -34.87
CA ILE A 909 -19.18 -27.07 -33.99
C ILE A 909 -19.90 -25.95 -34.75
N SER A 910 -20.08 -26.09 -36.07
CA SER A 910 -20.80 -25.09 -36.85
C SER A 910 -22.29 -25.07 -36.48
N PRO A 911 -23.01 -24.00 -36.82
CA PRO A 911 -24.47 -23.99 -36.72
C PRO A 911 -25.17 -25.09 -37.52
N ASN A 912 -24.48 -25.84 -38.41
CA ASN A 912 -25.02 -27.05 -39.05
C ASN A 912 -25.01 -28.27 -38.12
N GLY A 913 -23.96 -28.43 -37.32
CA GLY A 913 -23.77 -29.56 -36.41
C GLY A 913 -24.45 -29.36 -35.06
N ILE A 914 -24.40 -28.14 -34.51
CA ILE A 914 -24.92 -27.79 -33.19
C ILE A 914 -25.97 -26.69 -33.32
N GLY A 915 -27.05 -26.77 -32.53
CA GLY A 915 -28.12 -25.79 -32.56
C GLY A 915 -28.88 -25.71 -31.24
N ASN A 916 -29.72 -24.68 -31.10
CA ASN A 916 -30.40 -24.41 -29.84
C ASN A 916 -31.51 -25.44 -29.54
N ILE A 917 -31.65 -25.78 -28.26
CA ILE A 917 -32.76 -26.57 -27.72
C ILE A 917 -33.92 -25.62 -27.39
N THR A 918 -35.14 -25.98 -27.81
CA THR A 918 -36.32 -25.17 -27.48
C THR A 918 -36.77 -25.44 -26.04
N ILE A 919 -37.34 -24.43 -25.37
CA ILE A 919 -37.67 -24.52 -23.94
C ILE A 919 -38.58 -25.72 -23.58
N ASP A 920 -39.45 -26.12 -24.51
CA ASP A 920 -40.37 -27.26 -24.38
C ASP A 920 -39.70 -28.64 -24.51
N GLN A 921 -38.43 -28.68 -24.92
CA GLN A 921 -37.63 -29.91 -25.03
C GLN A 921 -36.81 -30.21 -23.77
N TYR A 922 -36.68 -29.24 -22.85
CA TYR A 922 -35.99 -29.50 -21.58
C TYR A 922 -36.80 -30.48 -20.73
N PRO A 923 -36.14 -31.42 -20.06
CA PRO A 923 -36.83 -32.45 -19.31
C PRO A 923 -37.41 -31.86 -18.01
N LEU A 924 -38.61 -32.30 -17.63
CA LEU A 924 -39.34 -31.78 -16.46
C LEU A 924 -39.35 -32.76 -15.29
N THR A 925 -38.80 -33.96 -15.48
CA THR A 925 -38.78 -35.04 -14.49
C THR A 925 -37.45 -35.78 -14.49
N PHE A 926 -37.04 -36.34 -13.34
CA PHE A 926 -35.80 -37.10 -13.23
C PHE A 926 -35.67 -38.26 -14.25
N PRO A 927 -36.71 -39.06 -14.55
CA PRO A 927 -36.60 -40.08 -15.60
C PRO A 927 -36.34 -39.52 -17.00
N GLU A 928 -36.84 -38.31 -17.31
CA GLU A 928 -36.56 -37.63 -18.58
C GLU A 928 -35.12 -37.13 -18.62
N HIS A 929 -34.51 -36.74 -17.48
CA HIS A 929 -33.11 -36.32 -17.41
C HIS A 929 -32.18 -37.40 -17.96
N ARG A 930 -32.41 -38.69 -17.67
CA ARG A 930 -31.60 -39.80 -18.18
C ARG A 930 -31.68 -39.99 -19.69
N ASN A 931 -32.77 -39.56 -20.32
CA ASN A 931 -32.90 -39.62 -21.77
C ASN A 931 -32.32 -38.37 -22.44
N PHE A 932 -32.34 -37.24 -21.74
CA PHE A 932 -31.88 -35.95 -22.23
C PHE A 932 -30.36 -35.81 -22.12
N PHE A 933 -29.78 -36.14 -20.95
CA PHE A 933 -28.34 -36.12 -20.72
C PHE A 933 -27.72 -37.45 -21.14
N ALA A 934 -27.04 -37.45 -22.29
CA ALA A 934 -26.40 -38.63 -22.85
C ALA A 934 -25.07 -38.95 -22.16
N ASP A 935 -24.69 -40.23 -22.20
CA ASP A 935 -23.40 -40.70 -21.64
C ASP A 935 -22.19 -40.09 -22.37
N ASP A 936 -22.37 -39.57 -23.58
CA ASP A 936 -21.34 -38.89 -24.37
C ASP A 936 -21.16 -37.41 -24.03
N GLY A 937 -21.99 -36.83 -23.17
CA GLY A 937 -21.85 -35.45 -22.66
C GLY A 937 -21.91 -34.34 -23.71
N LEU A 938 -22.40 -34.62 -24.92
CA LEU A 938 -22.50 -33.65 -26.00
C LEU A 938 -23.85 -32.92 -25.97
N ASP A 939 -23.89 -31.73 -26.57
CA ASP A 939 -25.13 -30.97 -26.77
C ASP A 939 -26.12 -31.79 -27.62
N PRO A 940 -27.33 -32.13 -27.11
CA PRO A 940 -28.34 -32.87 -27.87
C PRO A 940 -29.09 -32.00 -28.89
N GLY A 941 -28.81 -30.70 -28.94
CA GLY A 941 -29.36 -29.74 -29.87
C GLY A 941 -29.06 -30.08 -31.34
N THR A 942 -30.03 -29.86 -32.21
CA THR A 942 -29.87 -30.12 -33.65
C THR A 942 -29.57 -28.81 -34.39
N GLY A 943 -28.46 -28.77 -35.12
CA GLY A 943 -28.11 -27.63 -35.97
C GLY A 943 -29.06 -27.39 -37.14
N TYR A 944 -28.80 -26.31 -37.86
CA TYR A 944 -29.56 -25.82 -39.01
C TYR A 944 -28.78 -26.10 -40.30
N ALA A 945 -29.40 -26.83 -41.24
CA ALA A 945 -28.75 -27.14 -42.51
C ALA A 945 -28.48 -25.92 -43.42
N VAL A 946 -29.16 -24.79 -43.17
CA VAL A 946 -29.06 -23.57 -44.01
C VAL A 946 -29.07 -22.32 -43.15
N ASN A 947 -28.24 -21.36 -43.54
CA ASN A 947 -28.24 -20.02 -42.98
C ASN A 947 -29.50 -19.27 -43.44
N PRO A 948 -30.36 -18.80 -42.53
CA PRO A 948 -31.64 -18.19 -42.87
C PRO A 948 -31.50 -16.80 -43.54
N VAL A 949 -30.33 -16.15 -43.43
CA VAL A 949 -30.05 -14.84 -44.03
C VAL A 949 -29.49 -15.00 -45.45
N THR A 950 -28.51 -15.88 -45.64
CA THR A 950 -27.82 -16.05 -46.94
C THR A 950 -28.47 -17.10 -47.84
N GLY A 951 -29.24 -18.03 -47.25
CA GLY A 951 -29.82 -19.18 -47.96
C GLY A 951 -28.80 -20.26 -48.35
N ALA A 952 -27.52 -20.11 -47.96
CA ALA A 952 -26.47 -21.08 -48.19
C ALA A 952 -26.41 -22.11 -47.05
N PRO A 953 -25.92 -23.34 -47.29
CA PRO A 953 -25.61 -24.26 -46.19
C PRO A 953 -24.53 -23.67 -45.27
N TYR A 954 -24.60 -23.96 -43.98
CA TYR A 954 -23.46 -23.68 -43.08
C TYR A 954 -22.35 -24.68 -43.40
N GLU A 955 -21.13 -24.17 -43.58
CA GLU A 955 -19.95 -25.01 -43.79
C GLU A 955 -19.56 -25.68 -42.45
N PRO A 956 -19.27 -27.00 -42.45
CA PRO A 956 -18.81 -27.69 -41.25
C PRO A 956 -17.54 -27.07 -40.66
N GLN A 957 -17.49 -27.00 -39.32
CA GLN A 957 -16.35 -26.51 -38.55
C GLN A 957 -15.86 -27.63 -37.65
N GLU A 958 -15.05 -28.54 -38.20
CA GLU A 958 -14.56 -29.71 -37.47
C GLU A 958 -13.39 -29.33 -36.55
N VAL A 959 -13.53 -29.62 -35.25
CA VAL A 959 -12.48 -29.42 -34.24
C VAL A 959 -12.30 -30.67 -33.37
N PRO A 960 -11.12 -30.87 -32.76
CA PRO A 960 -10.94 -31.92 -31.75
C PRO A 960 -11.88 -31.69 -30.56
N LEU A 961 -12.58 -32.74 -30.14
CA LEU A 961 -13.52 -32.66 -29.01
C LEU A 961 -12.85 -32.17 -27.72
N GLY A 962 -11.60 -32.59 -27.46
CA GLY A 962 -10.88 -32.14 -26.28
C GLY A 962 -10.49 -30.67 -26.29
N ASP A 963 -10.18 -30.11 -27.47
CA ASP A 963 -9.91 -28.68 -27.59
C ASP A 963 -11.21 -27.87 -27.41
N TYR A 964 -12.32 -28.31 -28.00
CA TYR A 964 -13.63 -27.66 -27.88
C TYR A 964 -14.16 -27.64 -26.44
N THR A 965 -14.11 -28.78 -25.75
CA THR A 965 -14.66 -28.89 -24.38
C THR A 965 -13.83 -28.13 -23.35
N ARG A 966 -12.52 -27.98 -23.56
CA ARG A 966 -11.67 -27.09 -22.74
C ARG A 966 -12.03 -25.62 -22.95
N VAL A 967 -12.19 -25.19 -24.20
CA VAL A 967 -12.63 -23.81 -24.50
C VAL A 967 -14.00 -23.54 -23.90
N LEU A 968 -14.95 -24.48 -24.00
CA LEU A 968 -16.27 -24.32 -23.39
C LEU A 968 -16.21 -24.19 -21.86
N ALA A 969 -15.33 -24.96 -21.20
CA ALA A 969 -15.18 -24.92 -19.75
C ALA A 969 -14.63 -23.58 -19.26
N GLU A 970 -13.69 -22.98 -20.00
CA GLU A 970 -13.06 -21.71 -19.66
C GLU A 970 -13.94 -20.51 -20.07
N PHE A 971 -14.50 -20.51 -21.29
CA PHE A 971 -15.25 -19.38 -21.86
C PHE A 971 -16.46 -18.95 -21.01
N TRP A 972 -17.22 -19.90 -20.48
CA TRP A 972 -18.42 -19.59 -19.68
C TRP A 972 -18.16 -19.45 -18.18
N ALA A 973 -16.97 -19.84 -17.72
CA ALA A 973 -16.59 -19.67 -16.33
C ALA A 973 -16.25 -18.20 -16.05
N ASP A 974 -15.32 -17.63 -16.82
CA ASP A 974 -14.71 -16.33 -16.54
C ASP A 974 -14.71 -15.38 -17.75
N GLY A 975 -15.27 -15.80 -18.89
CA GLY A 975 -15.12 -15.06 -20.14
C GLY A 975 -13.68 -15.09 -20.67
N PRO A 976 -13.40 -14.42 -21.81
CA PRO A 976 -12.05 -14.34 -22.34
C PRO A 976 -11.11 -13.46 -21.51
N ASP A 977 -11.65 -12.49 -20.77
CA ASP A 977 -10.90 -11.44 -20.08
C ASP A 977 -11.11 -11.44 -18.55
N SER A 978 -11.54 -12.58 -18.00
CA SER A 978 -11.70 -12.82 -16.55
C SER A 978 -12.73 -11.94 -15.82
N GLU A 979 -13.87 -11.66 -16.45
CA GLU A 979 -15.02 -11.11 -15.71
C GLU A 979 -15.83 -12.25 -15.06
N THR A 980 -16.26 -12.09 -13.80
CA THR A 980 -17.30 -13.00 -13.27
C THR A 980 -18.50 -13.08 -14.22
N PRO A 981 -19.27 -14.18 -14.26
CA PRO A 981 -20.30 -14.39 -15.27
C PRO A 981 -21.27 -13.21 -15.53
N PRO A 982 -21.71 -12.42 -14.53
CA PRO A 982 -22.52 -11.22 -14.77
C PRO A 982 -21.84 -10.19 -15.68
N GLY A 983 -20.53 -9.94 -15.51
CA GLY A 983 -19.77 -9.03 -16.36
C GLY A 983 -19.65 -9.55 -17.78
N HIS A 984 -19.40 -10.85 -17.95
CA HIS A 984 -19.33 -11.49 -19.27
C HIS A 984 -20.63 -11.31 -20.08
N TRP A 985 -21.80 -11.37 -19.43
CA TRP A 985 -23.08 -11.08 -20.10
C TRP A 985 -23.19 -9.65 -20.63
N PHE A 986 -22.60 -8.68 -19.93
CA PHE A 986 -22.53 -7.29 -20.40
C PHE A 986 -21.56 -7.13 -21.58
N VAL A 987 -20.42 -7.84 -21.58
CA VAL A 987 -19.50 -7.90 -22.73
C VAL A 987 -20.21 -8.47 -23.97
N ILE A 988 -20.99 -9.55 -23.80
CA ILE A 988 -21.82 -10.10 -24.87
C ILE A 988 -22.87 -9.09 -25.34
N LEU A 989 -23.55 -8.42 -24.40
CA LEU A 989 -24.55 -7.39 -24.74
C LEU A 989 -23.94 -6.27 -25.56
N ASN A 990 -22.76 -5.77 -25.18
CA ASN A 990 -22.02 -4.74 -25.91
C ASN A 990 -21.70 -5.23 -27.33
N THR A 991 -21.16 -6.44 -27.45
CA THR A 991 -20.86 -7.06 -28.75
C THR A 991 -22.09 -7.16 -29.65
N VAL A 992 -23.24 -7.53 -29.08
CA VAL A 992 -24.51 -7.61 -29.81
C VAL A 992 -25.02 -6.22 -30.19
N ASN A 993 -24.96 -5.25 -29.28
CA ASN A 993 -25.43 -3.88 -29.50
C ASN A 993 -24.63 -3.17 -30.60
N GLU A 994 -23.33 -3.46 -30.70
CA GLU A 994 -22.41 -2.86 -31.67
C GLU A 994 -22.41 -3.58 -33.03
N HIS A 995 -23.05 -4.75 -33.13
CA HIS A 995 -23.11 -5.47 -34.39
C HIS A 995 -23.85 -4.64 -35.47
N PRO A 996 -23.31 -4.48 -36.69
CA PRO A 996 -23.89 -3.60 -37.72
C PRO A 996 -25.34 -3.92 -38.14
N ASP A 997 -25.77 -5.17 -37.94
CA ASP A 997 -27.13 -5.62 -38.25
C ASP A 997 -28.13 -5.42 -37.09
N SER A 998 -27.68 -4.93 -35.93
CA SER A 998 -28.54 -4.73 -34.77
C SER A 998 -29.46 -3.52 -34.96
N THR A 999 -30.72 -3.69 -34.56
CA THR A 999 -31.72 -2.61 -34.59
C THR A 999 -32.15 -2.26 -33.17
N ARG A 1000 -32.08 -0.97 -32.81
CA ARG A 1000 -32.29 -0.47 -31.45
C ARG A 1000 -33.78 -0.27 -31.15
N LYS A 1001 -34.53 -1.37 -31.23
CA LYS A 1001 -36.00 -1.40 -31.05
C LYS A 1001 -36.38 -2.32 -29.92
N LEU A 1002 -36.97 -1.74 -28.86
CA LEU A 1002 -37.46 -2.53 -27.74
C LEU A 1002 -38.56 -3.49 -28.23
N ARG A 1003 -38.39 -4.78 -28.00
CA ARG A 1003 -39.29 -5.86 -28.50
C ARG A 1003 -39.44 -5.89 -30.03
N GLY A 1004 -38.53 -5.27 -30.78
CA GLY A 1004 -38.58 -5.19 -32.25
C GLY A 1004 -39.69 -4.27 -32.81
N VAL A 1005 -40.32 -3.44 -31.97
CA VAL A 1005 -41.40 -2.53 -32.39
C VAL A 1005 -41.00 -1.05 -32.25
N GLY A 1006 -41.61 -0.19 -33.07
CA GLY A 1006 -41.41 1.26 -32.99
C GLY A 1006 -40.27 1.80 -33.87
N ASN A 1007 -39.87 3.04 -33.57
CA ASN A 1007 -38.71 3.69 -34.17
C ASN A 1007 -37.42 3.19 -33.49
N ASP A 1008 -36.29 3.31 -34.20
CA ASP A 1008 -35.00 3.08 -33.57
C ASP A 1008 -34.75 4.16 -32.51
N ARG A 1009 -34.23 3.73 -31.36
CA ARG A 1009 -33.80 4.60 -30.26
C ARG A 1009 -32.42 5.19 -30.54
N THR A 1010 -32.08 6.28 -29.86
CA THR A 1010 -30.70 6.80 -29.87
C THR A 1010 -29.76 5.79 -29.20
N GLU A 1011 -28.45 5.95 -29.38
CA GLU A 1011 -27.45 5.04 -28.80
C GLU A 1011 -27.48 5.11 -27.27
N LEU A 1012 -27.41 6.32 -26.72
CA LEU A 1012 -27.51 6.55 -25.28
C LEU A 1012 -28.79 5.95 -24.68
N GLU A 1013 -29.94 6.19 -25.31
CA GLU A 1013 -31.22 5.67 -24.83
C GLU A 1013 -31.24 4.13 -24.87
N TRP A 1014 -30.69 3.52 -25.91
CA TRP A 1014 -30.61 2.07 -26.03
C TRP A 1014 -29.70 1.45 -24.99
N ASP A 1015 -28.51 2.02 -24.79
CA ASP A 1015 -27.52 1.51 -23.84
C ASP A 1015 -28.07 1.57 -22.41
N VAL A 1016 -28.59 2.73 -21.99
CA VAL A 1016 -29.21 2.91 -20.67
C VAL A 1016 -30.35 1.91 -20.41
N ILE A 1017 -31.27 1.75 -21.37
CA ILE A 1017 -32.40 0.83 -21.21
C ILE A 1017 -31.93 -0.63 -21.22
N SER A 1018 -31.00 -1.00 -22.11
CA SER A 1018 -30.55 -2.39 -22.24
C SER A 1018 -29.72 -2.83 -21.04
N TYR A 1019 -28.85 -1.98 -20.52
CA TYR A 1019 -28.10 -2.22 -19.28
C TYR A 1019 -29.01 -2.32 -18.06
N PHE A 1020 -30.01 -1.44 -17.94
CA PHE A 1020 -30.96 -1.50 -16.84
C PHE A 1020 -31.75 -2.82 -16.85
N VAL A 1021 -32.24 -3.25 -18.01
CA VAL A 1021 -33.00 -4.50 -18.14
C VAL A 1021 -32.13 -5.73 -17.91
N LEU A 1022 -30.93 -5.79 -18.50
CA LEU A 1022 -30.02 -6.92 -18.30
C LEU A 1022 -29.52 -6.97 -16.85
N GLY A 1023 -29.08 -5.84 -16.30
CA GLY A 1023 -28.62 -5.72 -14.92
C GLY A 1023 -29.68 -6.19 -13.93
N GLY A 1024 -30.91 -5.67 -14.03
CA GLY A 1024 -32.02 -6.11 -13.16
C GLY A 1024 -32.36 -7.60 -13.32
N THR A 1025 -32.27 -8.13 -14.54
CA THR A 1025 -32.47 -9.57 -14.80
C THR A 1025 -31.37 -10.41 -14.16
N MET A 1026 -30.10 -10.00 -14.26
CA MET A 1026 -28.97 -10.70 -13.65
C MET A 1026 -29.01 -10.63 -12.13
N HIS A 1027 -29.45 -9.50 -11.57
CA HIS A 1027 -29.68 -9.34 -10.13
C HIS A 1027 -30.73 -10.33 -9.61
N ASP A 1028 -31.90 -10.41 -10.26
CA ASP A 1028 -32.95 -11.38 -9.89
C ASP A 1028 -32.50 -12.84 -10.10
N ALA A 1029 -31.71 -13.10 -11.15
CA ALA A 1029 -31.13 -14.42 -11.38
C ALA A 1029 -30.15 -14.80 -10.25
N ALA A 1030 -29.34 -13.85 -9.77
CA ALA A 1030 -28.46 -14.06 -8.63
C ALA A 1030 -29.25 -14.33 -7.34
N ILE A 1031 -30.26 -13.52 -7.02
CA ILE A 1031 -31.16 -13.75 -5.86
C ILE A 1031 -31.79 -15.14 -5.92
N THR A 1032 -32.35 -15.51 -7.08
CA THR A 1032 -32.97 -16.82 -7.29
C THR A 1032 -31.95 -17.95 -7.10
N ALA A 1033 -30.83 -17.91 -7.80
CA ALA A 1033 -29.84 -18.98 -7.76
C ALA A 1033 -29.19 -19.13 -6.40
N TRP A 1034 -28.81 -18.03 -5.74
CA TRP A 1034 -28.15 -18.08 -4.43
C TRP A 1034 -29.10 -18.37 -3.28
N SER A 1035 -30.37 -17.96 -3.36
CA SER A 1035 -31.36 -18.38 -2.36
C SER A 1035 -31.58 -19.90 -2.36
N VAL A 1036 -31.67 -20.50 -3.55
CA VAL A 1036 -31.75 -21.96 -3.72
C VAL A 1036 -30.47 -22.63 -3.22
N LYS A 1037 -29.30 -22.14 -3.65
CA LYS A 1037 -27.99 -22.68 -3.23
C LYS A 1037 -27.81 -22.61 -1.71
N GLY A 1038 -28.13 -21.49 -1.08
CA GLY A 1038 -27.92 -21.28 0.35
C GLY A 1038 -28.88 -22.10 1.22
N TRP A 1039 -30.15 -22.23 0.83
CA TRP A 1039 -31.10 -23.07 1.56
C TRP A 1039 -30.73 -24.55 1.46
N TYR A 1040 -30.63 -25.08 0.23
CA TYR A 1040 -30.36 -26.50 0.02
C TYR A 1040 -28.94 -26.87 0.41
N ASP A 1041 -27.99 -25.93 0.29
CA ASP A 1041 -26.59 -26.07 0.67
C ASP A 1041 -26.05 -27.44 0.25
N TYR A 1042 -26.21 -27.69 -1.05
CA TYR A 1042 -26.05 -29.00 -1.66
C TYR A 1042 -24.59 -29.26 -2.05
N VAL A 1043 -24.17 -30.50 -1.90
CA VAL A 1043 -22.80 -30.96 -2.11
C VAL A 1043 -22.28 -30.66 -3.53
N ARG A 1044 -20.98 -30.36 -3.66
CA ARG A 1044 -20.30 -30.25 -4.97
C ARG A 1044 -19.87 -31.64 -5.48
N PRO A 1045 -19.73 -31.83 -6.81
CA PRO A 1045 -19.28 -33.10 -7.35
C PRO A 1045 -17.92 -33.57 -6.82
N ILE A 1046 -16.94 -32.66 -6.71
CA ILE A 1046 -15.59 -32.98 -6.21
C ILE A 1046 -15.58 -33.53 -4.77
N SER A 1047 -16.55 -33.14 -3.94
CA SER A 1047 -16.68 -33.67 -2.57
C SER A 1047 -17.32 -35.06 -2.53
N SER A 1048 -18.11 -35.39 -3.55
CA SER A 1048 -18.93 -36.62 -3.60
C SER A 1048 -18.27 -37.77 -4.36
N ILE A 1049 -17.41 -37.44 -5.34
CA ILE A 1049 -16.63 -38.37 -6.17
C ILE A 1049 -15.35 -38.75 -5.44
#